data_AF-A0A3D5ZBI3-F1
#
_entry.id   AF-A0A3D5ZBI3-F1
#
_cell.length_a   1.000
_cell.length_b   1.000
_cell.length_c   1.000
_cell.angle_alpha   90.00
_cell.angle_beta   90.00
_cell.angle_gamma   90.00
#
_symmetry.space_group_name_H-M   'P 1'
#
loop_
_entity.id
_entity.type
_entity.pdbx_description
1 polymer ?
#
loop_
_entity_poly.entity_id
_entity_poly.type
_entity_poly.pdbx_seq_one_letter_code
_entity_poly.pdbx_strand_id
1 'polypeptide(L)'
;MKKIYLLLVLICVATQISAQKFYTEIEKQAPTDKSYINPSEFRTIQLDLAELSALLESAPHEKNTTPINSGSVISIPFPDGTEQLFSFVEFDMMEASLQEKFPGIKTYLGQGITDPSARIYFDKTTVGFHAMIIGKYGTTFIDPFYLGNPSICISYSKDAFYATNQKKFVESDPIAASPADLGKEVKKSKSKSELIKESRLLKSMVPTGTQLRTYRLAIAATGEYTAFHGGTVAGGMSAIVTSMVRVNGVYETEVDIRMVLVGNNDLIVYTDSGTDPYTNGNGGAMLGQNQSNLDGVIGTANYDIGHVYSTGGGGIASLQSPCTSTRKAQGVTGQSAPIGDPFDIDYVSHEMGHQWGGNHTQNNTCNRSSGAAFEPGSASTIMGYAGICSVNLQSNSDAYFHNHSFNEIISYSQNGNGNSCATITNTGNGIPSINADNGQDGLSIPISTPFELTAIGSDPDGDALTYCWEEYDLGPSTGTTSAFNNPTGNQPIFRSWTGTSSPIRTFPRITDLVNNTTAVGEMLPTYTRGLTFRCTARDNRAGGGGVNDNQMSINVSDVGGPFILQAPDGGQNLTGNTNTTVTWDVANTTASPILCSQVDIYLSTDGGLTYPTLILAGTTNDGTQVINVPNIATSLARIKVKAN
;
A
#
# COMPACT_ATOMS: atom_id res chain seq x y z
N MET A 1 38.89 58.26 -11.55
CA MET A 1 38.31 56.91 -11.74
C MET A 1 37.25 56.68 -10.68
N LYS A 2 35.97 56.95 -10.99
CA LYS A 2 34.84 56.71 -10.07
C LYS A 2 34.19 55.38 -10.45
N LYS A 3 34.21 54.41 -9.54
CA LYS A 3 33.58 53.08 -9.71
C LYS A 3 32.07 53.22 -9.48
N ILE A 4 31.29 52.80 -10.47
CA ILE A 4 29.84 52.66 -10.40
C ILE A 4 29.57 51.24 -9.92
N TYR A 5 28.86 51.08 -8.79
CA TYR A 5 28.33 49.81 -8.34
C TYR A 5 26.89 49.69 -8.85
N LEU A 6 26.64 48.70 -9.72
CA LEU A 6 25.31 48.37 -10.21
C LEU A 6 24.63 47.46 -9.18
N LEU A 7 23.58 47.96 -8.53
CA LEU A 7 22.76 47.21 -7.59
C LEU A 7 21.76 46.36 -8.39
N LEU A 8 21.94 45.04 -8.40
CA LEU A 8 20.98 44.09 -8.98
C LEU A 8 19.84 43.89 -7.97
N VAL A 9 18.65 44.41 -8.26
CA VAL A 9 17.44 44.16 -7.45
C VAL A 9 16.81 42.87 -7.94
N LEU A 10 16.89 41.82 -7.12
CA LEU A 10 16.17 40.57 -7.32
C LEU A 10 14.69 40.81 -6.97
N ILE A 11 13.82 40.92 -7.99
CA ILE A 11 12.38 40.98 -7.80
C ILE A 11 11.88 39.55 -7.65
N CYS A 12 11.65 39.10 -6.41
CA CYS A 12 10.87 37.90 -6.14
C CYS A 12 9.40 38.20 -6.44
N VAL A 13 8.93 37.80 -7.63
CA VAL A 13 7.50 37.75 -7.94
C VAL A 13 6.95 36.53 -7.21
N ALA A 14 6.25 36.75 -6.10
CA ALA A 14 5.44 35.71 -5.47
C ALA A 14 4.21 35.46 -6.35
N THR A 15 4.25 34.42 -7.19
CA THR A 15 3.06 33.92 -7.88
C THR A 15 2.13 33.33 -6.83
N GLN A 16 0.99 33.98 -6.56
CA GLN A 16 -0.07 33.35 -5.80
C GLN A 16 -0.68 32.25 -6.68
N ILE A 17 -0.36 30.99 -6.38
CA ILE A 17 -1.06 29.83 -6.93
C ILE A 17 -2.44 29.83 -6.26
N SER A 18 -3.46 30.30 -6.96
CA SER A 18 -4.84 30.19 -6.48
C SER A 18 -5.41 28.87 -6.98
N ALA A 19 -5.61 27.90 -6.08
CA ALA A 19 -6.38 26.71 -6.40
C ALA A 19 -7.87 27.08 -6.53
N GLN A 20 -8.56 26.53 -7.52
CA GLN A 20 -10.00 26.73 -7.67
C GLN A 20 -10.76 25.75 -6.77
N LYS A 21 -11.69 26.26 -5.96
CA LYS A 21 -12.40 25.49 -4.94
C LYS A 21 -13.77 25.06 -5.46
N PHE A 22 -13.88 23.81 -5.89
CA PHE A 22 -15.09 23.24 -6.50
C PHE A 22 -16.17 22.77 -5.50
N TYR A 23 -16.06 23.11 -4.22
CA TYR A 23 -16.95 22.58 -3.19
C TYR A 23 -17.18 23.57 -2.05
N THR A 24 -18.31 23.38 -1.36
CA THR A 24 -18.61 24.02 -0.09
C THR A 24 -18.79 22.96 0.99
N GLU A 25 -18.34 23.27 2.20
CA GLU A 25 -18.62 22.41 3.35
C GLU A 25 -20.04 22.66 3.83
N ILE A 26 -20.76 21.59 4.14
CA ILE A 26 -22.12 21.64 4.65
C ILE A 26 -22.21 20.88 5.97
N GLU A 27 -23.30 21.09 6.71
CA GLU A 27 -23.55 20.37 7.95
C GLU A 27 -23.56 18.84 7.69
N LYS A 28 -22.92 18.11 8.61
CA LYS A 28 -22.81 16.65 8.55
C LYS A 28 -24.18 16.02 8.36
N GLN A 29 -24.34 15.31 7.25
CA GLN A 29 -25.60 14.65 6.91
C GLN A 29 -25.69 13.28 7.58
N ALA A 30 -26.91 12.88 7.94
CA ALA A 30 -27.15 11.54 8.50
C ALA A 30 -27.15 10.46 7.39
N PRO A 31 -26.60 9.26 7.66
CA PRO A 31 -26.77 8.11 6.79
C PRO A 31 -28.24 7.78 6.55
N THR A 32 -28.56 7.27 5.36
CA THR A 32 -29.88 6.76 4.99
C THR A 32 -29.77 5.37 4.36
N ASP A 33 -30.88 4.74 3.98
CA ASP A 33 -30.87 3.47 3.24
C ASP A 33 -30.17 3.56 1.87
N LYS A 34 -29.91 4.78 1.38
CA LYS A 34 -29.14 5.04 0.14
C LYS A 34 -27.66 5.32 0.39
N SER A 35 -27.23 5.33 1.64
CA SER A 35 -25.83 5.50 2.06
C SER A 35 -25.22 4.13 2.26
N TYR A 36 -24.43 3.68 1.28
CA TYR A 36 -23.69 2.41 1.39
C TYR A 36 -22.28 2.60 1.96
N ILE A 37 -21.78 3.84 1.97
CA ILE A 37 -20.50 4.21 2.54
C ILE A 37 -20.78 4.93 3.87
N ASN A 38 -20.56 4.21 4.98
CA ASN A 38 -20.98 4.66 6.31
C ASN A 38 -19.80 4.72 7.30
N PRO A 39 -18.84 5.64 7.12
CA PRO A 39 -17.73 5.79 8.06
C PRO A 39 -18.18 6.38 9.40
N SER A 40 -17.45 6.04 10.46
CA SER A 40 -17.62 6.59 11.82
C SER A 40 -17.44 8.11 11.85
N GLU A 41 -16.42 8.60 11.13
CA GLU A 41 -16.06 10.02 11.01
C GLU A 41 -15.86 10.40 9.55
N PHE A 42 -16.38 11.56 9.17
CA PHE A 42 -16.30 12.08 7.81
C PHE A 42 -16.67 13.55 7.76
N ARG A 43 -16.20 14.23 6.72
CA ARG A 43 -16.58 15.60 6.34
C ARG A 43 -17.58 15.55 5.19
N THR A 44 -18.67 16.32 5.26
CA THR A 44 -19.66 16.38 4.18
C THR A 44 -19.44 17.63 3.32
N ILE A 45 -19.42 17.44 2.00
CA ILE A 45 -19.22 18.52 1.05
C ILE A 45 -20.32 18.52 -0.02
N GLN A 46 -20.73 19.72 -0.42
CA GLN A 46 -21.56 19.99 -1.57
C GLN A 46 -20.67 20.42 -2.73
N LEU A 47 -20.69 19.67 -3.82
CA LEU A 47 -19.93 20.00 -5.03
C LEU A 47 -20.62 21.11 -5.81
N ASP A 48 -19.81 22.05 -6.31
CA ASP A 48 -20.14 22.88 -7.46
C ASP A 48 -19.72 22.10 -8.72
N LEU A 49 -20.70 21.42 -9.32
CA LEU A 49 -20.45 20.58 -10.49
C LEU A 49 -20.00 21.37 -11.72
N ALA A 50 -20.36 22.66 -11.82
CA ALA A 50 -19.96 23.50 -12.94
C ALA A 50 -18.49 23.91 -12.80
N GLU A 51 -18.08 24.37 -11.61
CA GLU A 51 -16.68 24.68 -11.34
C GLU A 51 -15.79 23.43 -11.40
N LEU A 52 -16.25 22.30 -10.85
CA LEU A 52 -15.52 21.03 -10.97
C LEU A 52 -15.32 20.67 -12.44
N SER A 53 -16.39 20.71 -13.25
CA SER A 53 -16.28 20.36 -14.68
C SER A 53 -15.31 21.29 -15.42
N ALA A 54 -15.39 22.61 -15.19
CA ALA A 54 -14.50 23.58 -15.81
C ALA A 54 -13.04 23.37 -15.41
N LEU A 55 -12.77 23.07 -14.13
CA LEU A 55 -11.42 22.76 -13.64
C LEU A 55 -10.86 21.52 -14.34
N LEU A 56 -11.65 20.45 -14.38
CA LEU A 56 -11.22 19.16 -14.92
C LEU A 56 -11.02 19.20 -16.45
N GLU A 57 -11.90 19.86 -17.19
CA GLU A 57 -11.79 20.00 -18.65
C GLU A 57 -10.58 20.83 -19.10
N SER A 58 -10.03 21.66 -18.20
CA SER A 58 -8.81 22.44 -18.47
C SER A 58 -7.51 21.67 -18.25
N ALA A 59 -7.58 20.47 -17.68
CA ALA A 59 -6.40 19.70 -17.32
C ALA A 59 -5.65 19.22 -18.58
N PRO A 60 -4.31 19.34 -18.61
CA PRO A 60 -3.53 18.75 -19.69
C PRO A 60 -3.53 17.22 -19.56
N HIS A 61 -3.38 16.56 -20.70
CA HIS A 61 -3.21 15.10 -20.76
C HIS A 61 -1.79 14.70 -20.32
N GLU A 62 -1.64 13.55 -19.65
CA GLU A 62 -0.35 13.02 -19.14
C GLU A 62 0.73 12.84 -20.23
N LYS A 63 0.29 12.64 -21.48
CA LYS A 63 1.16 12.54 -22.66
C LYS A 63 1.85 13.87 -23.00
N ASN A 64 1.32 14.99 -22.50
CA ASN A 64 1.82 16.33 -22.77
C ASN A 64 2.62 16.90 -21.60
N THR A 65 2.30 16.52 -20.36
CA THR A 65 3.01 16.95 -19.15
C THR A 65 2.86 15.91 -18.04
N THR A 66 3.85 15.84 -17.15
CA THR A 66 3.76 15.03 -15.94
C THR A 66 2.89 15.72 -14.87
N PRO A 67 2.33 14.97 -13.91
CA PRO A 67 1.56 15.53 -12.80
C PRO A 67 2.31 16.63 -12.04
N ILE A 68 3.58 16.41 -11.70
CA ILE A 68 4.39 17.36 -10.91
C ILE A 68 4.66 18.69 -11.65
N ASN A 69 4.64 18.66 -12.99
CA ASN A 69 4.85 19.86 -13.83
C ASN A 69 3.53 20.49 -14.31
N SER A 70 2.39 19.88 -14.00
CA SER A 70 1.09 20.39 -14.44
C SER A 70 0.74 21.70 -13.75
N GLY A 71 0.22 22.66 -14.52
CA GLY A 71 -0.32 23.90 -13.98
C GLY A 71 -1.74 23.77 -13.41
N SER A 72 -2.41 22.63 -13.64
CA SER A 72 -3.74 22.35 -13.11
C SER A 72 -3.63 21.87 -11.67
N VAL A 73 -4.27 22.59 -10.75
CA VAL A 73 -4.22 22.33 -9.31
C VAL A 73 -5.62 22.15 -8.75
N ILE A 74 -5.84 21.09 -7.98
CA ILE A 74 -7.09 20.78 -7.30
C ILE A 74 -6.89 20.84 -5.78
N SER A 75 -7.87 21.42 -5.07
CA SER A 75 -7.90 21.49 -3.61
C SER A 75 -8.84 20.43 -3.04
N ILE A 76 -8.32 19.53 -2.22
CA ILE A 76 -9.03 18.37 -1.70
C ILE A 76 -9.32 18.56 -0.21
N PRO A 77 -10.60 18.47 0.21
CA PRO A 77 -10.96 18.51 1.62
C PRO A 77 -10.56 17.20 2.31
N PHE A 78 -9.74 17.30 3.36
CA PHE A 78 -9.40 16.15 4.18
C PHE A 78 -10.36 15.98 5.37
N PRO A 79 -10.47 14.75 5.92
CA PRO A 79 -11.41 14.45 7.01
C PRO A 79 -11.07 15.18 8.31
N ASP A 80 -9.80 15.53 8.52
CA ASP A 80 -9.29 16.25 9.69
C ASP A 80 -9.57 17.77 9.65
N GLY A 81 -10.27 18.24 8.61
CA GLY A 81 -10.59 19.65 8.38
C GLY A 81 -9.52 20.42 7.62
N THR A 82 -8.37 19.80 7.31
CA THR A 82 -7.34 20.42 6.47
C THR A 82 -7.70 20.36 4.98
N GLU A 83 -6.94 21.09 4.16
CA GLU A 83 -7.01 21.05 2.71
C GLU A 83 -5.65 20.64 2.15
N GLN A 84 -5.65 19.73 1.19
CA GLN A 84 -4.44 19.25 0.50
C GLN A 84 -4.52 19.64 -0.96
N LEU A 85 -3.43 20.20 -1.49
CA LEU A 85 -3.33 20.61 -2.88
C LEU A 85 -2.63 19.53 -3.69
N PHE A 86 -3.13 19.27 -4.90
CA PHE A 86 -2.53 18.34 -5.86
C PHE A 86 -2.41 18.99 -7.23
N SER A 87 -1.26 18.86 -7.88
CA SER A 87 -1.15 19.10 -9.32
C SER A 87 -1.54 17.82 -10.06
N PHE A 88 -2.30 17.94 -11.15
CA PHE A 88 -2.91 16.77 -11.79
C PHE A 88 -3.00 16.86 -13.31
N VAL A 89 -3.20 15.71 -13.93
CA VAL A 89 -3.35 15.52 -15.38
C VAL A 89 -4.49 14.53 -15.66
N GLU A 90 -5.06 14.60 -16.86
CA GLU A 90 -5.94 13.55 -17.39
C GLU A 90 -5.10 12.36 -17.87
N PHE A 91 -5.58 11.14 -17.61
CA PHE A 91 -5.00 9.90 -18.15
C PHE A 91 -6.07 9.01 -18.78
N ASP A 92 -5.66 8.14 -19.71
CA ASP A 92 -6.56 7.24 -20.42
C ASP A 92 -6.83 5.95 -19.61
N MET A 93 -8.04 5.81 -19.03
CA MET A 93 -8.51 4.54 -18.42
C MET A 93 -9.28 3.66 -19.43
N MET A 94 -9.66 4.23 -20.57
CA MET A 94 -10.37 3.57 -21.65
C MET A 94 -9.66 3.83 -22.97
N GLU A 95 -9.63 2.83 -23.86
CA GLU A 95 -9.22 3.06 -25.25
C GLU A 95 -10.13 4.10 -25.91
N ALA A 96 -9.58 4.86 -26.88
CA ALA A 96 -10.24 6.02 -27.47
C ALA A 96 -11.66 5.74 -27.98
N SER A 97 -11.92 4.59 -28.63
CA SER A 97 -13.26 4.27 -29.15
C SER A 97 -14.29 4.02 -28.04
N LEU A 98 -13.86 3.55 -26.87
CA LEU A 98 -14.74 3.41 -25.71
C LEU A 98 -14.96 4.78 -25.03
N GLN A 99 -13.89 5.58 -24.93
CA GLN A 99 -13.96 6.95 -24.41
C GLN A 99 -14.92 7.84 -25.23
N GLU A 100 -14.96 7.68 -26.56
CA GLU A 100 -15.91 8.37 -27.45
C GLU A 100 -17.37 7.99 -27.18
N LYS A 101 -17.65 6.75 -26.77
CA LYS A 101 -19.00 6.29 -26.40
C LYS A 101 -19.43 6.82 -25.02
N PHE A 102 -18.48 7.02 -24.11
CA PHE A 102 -18.73 7.48 -22.74
C PHE A 102 -17.94 8.76 -22.42
N PRO A 103 -18.17 9.88 -23.12
CA PRO A 103 -17.39 11.10 -22.96
C PRO A 103 -17.54 11.76 -21.57
N GLY A 104 -18.61 11.40 -20.84
CA GLY A 104 -18.87 11.87 -19.48
C GLY A 104 -18.10 11.12 -18.39
N ILE A 105 -17.32 10.08 -18.74
CA ILE A 105 -16.41 9.39 -17.82
C ILE A 105 -15.00 9.90 -18.08
N LYS A 106 -14.39 10.52 -17.08
CA LYS A 106 -13.06 11.12 -17.16
C LYS A 106 -12.21 10.76 -15.95
N THR A 107 -10.93 10.50 -16.17
CA THR A 107 -10.01 9.95 -15.18
C THR A 107 -8.74 10.78 -15.08
N TYR A 108 -8.25 10.95 -13.85
CA TYR A 108 -7.16 11.85 -13.53
C TYR A 108 -6.25 11.25 -12.47
N LEU A 109 -4.98 11.64 -12.52
CA LEU A 109 -3.99 11.31 -11.50
C LEU A 109 -3.15 12.55 -11.16
N GLY A 110 -2.64 12.61 -9.94
CA GLY A 110 -1.98 13.80 -9.42
C GLY A 110 -0.92 13.54 -8.36
N GLN A 111 -0.01 14.50 -8.22
CA GLN A 111 1.03 14.57 -7.21
C GLN A 111 0.69 15.61 -6.16
N GLY A 112 0.93 15.32 -4.88
CA GLY A 112 0.71 16.25 -3.79
C GLY A 112 1.68 17.44 -3.83
N ILE A 113 1.14 18.64 -3.62
CA ILE A 113 1.90 19.89 -3.47
C ILE A 113 2.10 20.18 -1.97
N THR A 114 1.03 20.05 -1.18
CA THR A 114 1.08 20.25 0.28
C THR A 114 1.85 19.11 0.97
N ASP A 115 1.65 17.87 0.51
CA ASP A 115 2.42 16.70 0.91
C ASP A 115 3.02 16.01 -0.33
N PRO A 116 4.31 16.24 -0.65
CA PRO A 116 4.96 15.65 -1.82
C PRO A 116 4.99 14.12 -1.83
N SER A 117 4.78 13.44 -0.70
CA SER A 117 4.70 11.98 -0.63
C SER A 117 3.31 11.43 -0.99
N ALA A 118 2.31 12.30 -1.13
CA ALA A 118 0.94 11.90 -1.43
C ALA A 118 0.66 11.90 -2.94
N ARG A 119 -0.16 10.96 -3.38
CA ARG A 119 -0.68 10.85 -4.74
C ARG A 119 -2.20 10.72 -4.71
N ILE A 120 -2.85 11.24 -5.75
CA ILE A 120 -4.30 11.16 -5.92
C ILE A 120 -4.65 10.49 -7.24
N TYR A 121 -5.60 9.56 -7.20
CA TYR A 121 -6.25 8.99 -8.37
C TYR A 121 -7.75 9.25 -8.23
N PHE A 122 -8.36 9.84 -9.25
CA PHE A 122 -9.74 10.28 -9.14
C PHE A 122 -10.45 10.28 -10.49
N ASP A 123 -11.77 10.24 -10.44
CA ASP A 123 -12.62 10.23 -11.62
C ASP A 123 -13.83 11.14 -11.44
N LYS A 124 -14.38 11.54 -12.59
CA LYS A 124 -15.71 12.13 -12.71
C LYS A 124 -16.47 11.26 -13.69
N THR A 125 -17.48 10.56 -13.20
CA THR A 125 -18.36 9.69 -13.98
C THR A 125 -19.79 10.19 -13.93
N THR A 126 -20.72 9.44 -14.55
CA THR A 126 -22.15 9.73 -14.46
C THR A 126 -22.73 9.55 -13.06
N VAL A 127 -22.05 8.79 -12.20
CA VAL A 127 -22.51 8.49 -10.83
C VAL A 127 -21.88 9.40 -9.76
N GLY A 128 -20.84 10.15 -10.11
CA GLY A 128 -20.30 11.22 -9.26
C GLY A 128 -18.81 11.44 -9.42
N PHE A 129 -18.25 12.20 -8.47
CA PHE A 129 -16.82 12.40 -8.29
C PHE A 129 -16.31 11.44 -7.22
N HIS A 130 -15.26 10.68 -7.54
CA HIS A 130 -14.60 9.79 -6.60
C HIS A 130 -13.11 10.09 -6.58
N ALA A 131 -12.49 10.04 -5.40
CA ALA A 131 -11.04 10.19 -5.26
C ALA A 131 -10.48 9.21 -4.24
N MET A 132 -9.29 8.69 -4.53
CA MET A 132 -8.45 7.96 -3.59
C MET A 132 -7.11 8.67 -3.47
N ILE A 133 -6.74 9.02 -2.25
CA ILE A 133 -5.47 9.64 -1.92
C ILE A 133 -4.67 8.64 -1.10
N ILE A 134 -3.46 8.32 -1.56
CA ILE A 134 -2.49 7.48 -0.82
C ILE A 134 -1.32 8.37 -0.46
N GLY A 135 -0.94 8.39 0.82
CA GLY A 135 0.25 9.11 1.29
C GLY A 135 0.69 8.61 2.66
N LYS A 136 1.62 9.33 3.29
CA LYS A 136 2.21 8.94 4.60
C LYS A 136 1.21 8.90 5.76
N TYR A 137 0.01 9.46 5.60
CA TYR A 137 -1.06 9.45 6.60
C TYR A 137 -2.08 8.32 6.38
N GLY A 138 -1.78 7.37 5.48
CA GLY A 138 -2.69 6.31 5.07
C GLY A 138 -3.56 6.73 3.88
N THR A 139 -4.70 6.04 3.73
CA THR A 139 -5.60 6.22 2.57
C THR A 139 -6.82 7.06 2.94
N THR A 140 -7.10 8.08 2.14
CA THR A 140 -8.29 8.94 2.24
C THR A 140 -9.13 8.82 0.98
N PHE A 141 -10.46 8.83 1.14
CA PHE A 141 -11.42 8.71 0.06
C PHE A 141 -12.35 9.92 0.02
N ILE A 142 -12.77 10.28 -1.19
CA ILE A 142 -13.95 11.11 -1.43
C ILE A 142 -14.91 10.31 -2.29
N ASP A 143 -16.14 10.14 -1.84
CA ASP A 143 -17.19 9.42 -2.57
C ASP A 143 -18.55 10.12 -2.44
N PRO A 144 -19.46 9.96 -3.42
CA PRO A 144 -20.86 10.37 -3.29
C PRO A 144 -21.51 9.72 -2.07
N PHE A 145 -22.18 10.51 -1.24
CA PHE A 145 -22.74 10.02 0.02
C PHE A 145 -24.04 9.23 -0.17
N TYR A 146 -24.79 9.56 -1.22
CA TYR A 146 -26.06 8.92 -1.53
C TYR A 146 -26.05 8.39 -2.96
N LEU A 147 -26.47 7.13 -3.13
CA LEU A 147 -26.66 6.55 -4.45
C LEU A 147 -27.64 7.39 -5.27
N GLY A 148 -27.21 7.83 -6.46
CA GLY A 148 -27.99 8.66 -7.37
C GLY A 148 -27.99 10.16 -7.03
N ASN A 149 -27.19 10.63 -6.07
CA ASN A 149 -26.95 12.05 -5.83
C ASN A 149 -25.44 12.37 -5.96
N PRO A 150 -24.98 12.81 -7.13
CA PRO A 150 -23.57 13.08 -7.38
C PRO A 150 -23.07 14.39 -6.76
N SER A 151 -23.94 15.22 -6.19
CA SER A 151 -23.58 16.56 -5.71
C SER A 151 -23.20 16.61 -4.24
N ILE A 152 -23.53 15.57 -3.45
CA ILE A 152 -23.18 15.47 -2.04
C ILE A 152 -22.14 14.37 -1.90
N CYS A 153 -20.93 14.73 -1.46
CA CYS A 153 -19.86 13.78 -1.21
C CYS A 153 -19.45 13.79 0.26
N ILE A 154 -18.78 12.73 0.67
CA ILE A 154 -18.10 12.63 1.96
C ILE A 154 -16.61 12.42 1.76
N SER A 155 -15.78 13.10 2.57
CA SER A 155 -14.35 12.84 2.69
C SER A 155 -14.09 12.09 3.99
N TYR A 156 -13.43 10.94 3.91
CA TYR A 156 -13.22 10.06 5.05
C TYR A 156 -11.92 9.25 4.93
N SER A 157 -11.36 8.83 6.06
CA SER A 157 -10.20 7.94 6.09
C SER A 157 -10.63 6.48 6.01
N LYS A 158 -9.74 5.61 5.51
CA LYS A 158 -9.97 4.16 5.51
C LYS A 158 -10.32 3.65 6.92
N ASP A 159 -9.57 4.06 7.93
CA ASP A 159 -9.80 3.65 9.32
C ASP A 159 -11.18 4.04 9.83
N ALA A 160 -11.65 5.25 9.51
CA ALA A 160 -12.97 5.71 9.89
C ALA A 160 -14.07 4.86 9.24
N PHE A 161 -13.87 4.40 7.99
CA PHE A 161 -14.78 3.50 7.30
C PHE A 161 -14.89 2.13 7.97
N TYR A 162 -13.75 1.49 8.30
CA TYR A 162 -13.77 0.15 8.89
C TYR A 162 -14.04 0.11 10.40
N ALA A 163 -14.10 1.27 11.07
CA ALA A 163 -14.60 1.35 12.45
C ALA A 163 -16.08 0.97 12.57
N THR A 164 -16.86 1.13 11.49
CA THR A 164 -18.31 0.86 11.45
C THR A 164 -18.71 -0.20 10.43
N ASN A 165 -17.83 -0.52 9.48
CA ASN A 165 -18.08 -1.49 8.43
C ASN A 165 -17.20 -2.73 8.60
N GLN A 166 -17.77 -3.90 8.35
CA GLN A 166 -17.05 -5.16 8.38
C GLN A 166 -16.82 -5.67 6.97
N LYS A 167 -15.60 -6.16 6.71
CA LYS A 167 -15.28 -6.88 5.50
C LYS A 167 -16.11 -8.17 5.45
N LYS A 168 -16.86 -8.35 4.36
CA LYS A 168 -17.52 -9.62 4.05
C LYS A 168 -16.72 -10.29 2.96
N PHE A 169 -15.76 -11.11 3.40
CA PHE A 169 -14.73 -11.88 2.70
C PHE A 169 -15.14 -13.30 2.24
N VAL A 170 -15.35 -13.65 0.97
CA VAL A 170 -15.48 -15.07 0.56
C VAL A 170 -14.65 -15.32 -0.68
N GLU A 171 -13.63 -16.18 -0.55
CA GLU A 171 -12.67 -16.46 -1.61
C GLU A 171 -12.32 -17.94 -1.65
N SER A 172 -11.94 -18.41 -2.83
CA SER A 172 -11.44 -19.76 -3.08
C SER A 172 -9.98 -19.69 -3.53
N ASP A 173 -9.19 -20.71 -3.18
CA ASP A 173 -7.78 -20.79 -3.57
C ASP A 173 -7.55 -20.49 -5.07
N PRO A 174 -6.52 -19.71 -5.42
CA PRO A 174 -6.20 -19.42 -6.81
C PRO A 174 -5.87 -20.71 -7.56
N ILE A 175 -6.28 -20.77 -8.83
CA ILE A 175 -6.02 -21.95 -9.66
C ILE A 175 -4.62 -21.84 -10.26
N ALA A 176 -3.74 -22.76 -9.90
CA ALA A 176 -2.41 -22.88 -10.50
C ALA A 176 -2.51 -23.24 -12.00
N ALA A 177 -1.52 -22.84 -12.80
CA ALA A 177 -1.42 -23.24 -14.20
C ALA A 177 -1.33 -24.77 -14.32
N SER A 178 -2.17 -25.40 -15.14
CA SER A 178 -1.94 -26.80 -15.52
C SER A 178 -0.83 -26.91 -16.56
N PRO A 179 -0.15 -28.07 -16.70
CA PRO A 179 0.81 -28.29 -17.79
C PRO A 179 0.22 -28.12 -19.20
N ALA A 180 -1.10 -28.20 -19.36
CA ALA A 180 -1.78 -27.94 -20.63
C ALA A 180 -1.91 -26.44 -20.93
N ASP A 181 -1.98 -25.61 -19.89
CA ASP A 181 -2.11 -24.14 -19.98
C ASP A 181 -0.80 -23.44 -20.36
N LEU A 182 0.33 -24.07 -20.10
CA LEU A 182 1.67 -23.51 -20.35
C LEU A 182 2.11 -23.63 -21.83
N GLY A 183 1.23 -24.10 -22.72
CA GLY A 183 1.51 -24.28 -24.15
C GLY A 183 2.71 -25.21 -24.43
N LYS A 184 3.22 -25.21 -25.67
CA LYS A 184 4.48 -25.90 -26.01
C LYS A 184 5.72 -25.17 -25.44
N GLU A 185 5.55 -23.96 -24.90
CA GLU A 185 6.66 -23.10 -24.46
C GLU A 185 7.22 -23.47 -23.08
N VAL A 186 6.47 -24.21 -22.24
CA VAL A 186 7.01 -24.84 -21.02
C VAL A 186 6.96 -26.38 -21.10
N LYS A 187 7.07 -26.97 -22.30
CA LYS A 187 7.29 -28.43 -22.46
C LYS A 187 8.73 -28.87 -22.21
N LYS A 188 9.58 -27.99 -21.69
CA LYS A 188 10.83 -28.42 -21.03
C LYS A 188 10.53 -28.43 -19.55
N SER A 189 10.71 -29.58 -18.89
CA SER A 189 10.91 -29.56 -17.44
C SER A 189 11.97 -28.51 -17.18
N LYS A 190 11.63 -27.44 -16.45
CA LYS A 190 12.58 -26.37 -16.15
C LYS A 190 13.84 -27.03 -15.62
N SER A 191 14.95 -26.79 -16.31
CA SER A 191 16.23 -27.36 -15.89
C SER A 191 16.54 -26.89 -14.47
N LYS A 192 17.32 -27.66 -13.71
CA LYS A 192 17.76 -27.25 -12.37
C LYS A 192 18.37 -25.83 -12.39
N SER A 193 19.04 -25.44 -13.48
CA SER A 193 19.55 -24.08 -13.69
C SER A 193 18.48 -23.01 -13.84
N GLU A 194 17.34 -23.30 -14.50
CA GLU A 194 16.23 -22.35 -14.67
C GLU A 194 15.44 -22.17 -13.37
N LEU A 195 15.20 -23.26 -12.63
CA LEU A 195 14.62 -23.20 -11.29
C LEU A 195 15.52 -22.44 -10.30
N ILE A 196 16.84 -22.62 -10.40
CA ILE A 196 17.82 -21.85 -9.64
C ILE A 196 17.87 -20.38 -10.12
N LYS A 197 17.50 -20.08 -11.38
CA LYS A 197 17.44 -18.71 -11.90
C LYS A 197 16.18 -18.00 -11.43
N GLU A 198 15.01 -18.64 -11.48
CA GLU A 198 13.74 -18.12 -10.93
C GLU A 198 13.80 -17.96 -9.41
N SER A 199 14.29 -18.96 -8.67
CA SER A 199 14.50 -18.80 -7.23
C SER A 199 15.57 -17.76 -6.88
N ARG A 200 16.53 -17.47 -7.78
CA ARG A 200 17.43 -16.32 -7.65
C ARG A 200 16.78 -15.00 -8.02
N LEU A 201 15.83 -14.97 -8.96
CA LEU A 201 15.06 -13.77 -9.32
C LEU A 201 14.07 -13.41 -8.21
N LEU A 202 13.37 -14.38 -7.61
CA LEU A 202 12.53 -14.19 -6.42
C LEU A 202 13.35 -13.85 -5.15
N LYS A 203 14.64 -14.21 -5.12
CA LYS A 203 15.58 -13.77 -4.07
C LYS A 203 16.25 -12.43 -4.39
N SER A 204 16.29 -12.02 -5.67
CA SER A 204 16.87 -10.77 -6.12
C SER A 204 15.89 -9.66 -5.80
N MET A 205 16.37 -8.61 -5.13
CA MET A 205 15.70 -7.32 -5.13
C MET A 205 15.47 -6.92 -6.59
N VAL A 206 14.24 -6.61 -6.98
CA VAL A 206 13.94 -6.17 -8.35
C VAL A 206 13.44 -4.74 -8.31
N PRO A 207 14.34 -3.76 -8.46
CA PRO A 207 13.90 -2.37 -8.51
C PRO A 207 13.02 -2.10 -9.73
N THR A 208 12.05 -1.22 -9.54
CA THR A 208 11.10 -0.78 -10.58
C THR A 208 10.98 0.76 -10.52
N GLY A 209 10.43 1.37 -11.57
CA GLY A 209 10.15 2.80 -11.63
C GLY A 209 10.38 3.40 -13.01
N THR A 210 11.37 2.91 -13.77
CA THR A 210 11.79 3.54 -15.04
C THR A 210 10.83 3.30 -16.21
N GLN A 211 9.97 2.28 -16.12
CA GLN A 211 9.16 1.81 -17.24
C GLN A 211 7.78 1.33 -16.79
N LEU A 212 6.74 1.97 -17.32
CA LEU A 212 5.35 1.58 -17.11
C LEU A 212 4.91 0.55 -18.16
N ARG A 213 4.30 -0.56 -17.70
CA ARG A 213 3.70 -1.59 -18.55
C ARG A 213 2.19 -1.39 -18.62
N THR A 214 1.70 -1.05 -19.81
CA THR A 214 0.28 -0.88 -20.09
C THR A 214 -0.30 -2.13 -20.75
N TYR A 215 -1.43 -2.61 -20.23
CA TYR A 215 -2.12 -3.81 -20.68
C TYR A 215 -3.56 -3.50 -21.08
N ARG A 216 -4.03 -4.14 -22.15
CA ARG A 216 -5.44 -4.09 -22.56
C ARG A 216 -6.28 -4.97 -21.65
N LEU A 217 -7.25 -4.38 -21.00
CA LEU A 217 -8.09 -5.01 -19.99
C LEU A 217 -9.52 -5.17 -20.53
N ALA A 218 -10.07 -6.38 -20.40
CA ALA A 218 -11.48 -6.65 -20.65
C ALA A 218 -12.17 -7.03 -19.33
N ILE A 219 -13.06 -6.17 -18.83
CA ILE A 219 -13.87 -6.44 -17.64
C ILE A 219 -15.32 -6.66 -18.06
N ALA A 220 -15.78 -7.90 -17.87
CA ALA A 220 -17.20 -8.20 -17.98
C ALA A 220 -17.94 -7.82 -16.68
N ALA A 221 -19.22 -7.51 -16.80
CA ALA A 221 -20.11 -7.30 -15.66
C ALA A 221 -21.38 -8.13 -15.84
N THR A 222 -21.72 -8.95 -14.84
CA THR A 222 -23.00 -9.69 -14.87
C THR A 222 -24.19 -8.74 -14.85
N GLY A 223 -25.36 -9.24 -15.27
CA GLY A 223 -26.62 -8.51 -15.21
C GLY A 223 -26.94 -8.01 -13.81
N GLU A 224 -26.63 -8.79 -12.77
CA GLU A 224 -26.84 -8.39 -11.38
C GLU A 224 -25.88 -7.28 -10.92
N TYR A 225 -24.61 -7.34 -11.33
CA TYR A 225 -23.66 -6.25 -11.04
C TYR A 225 -24.14 -4.96 -11.69
N THR A 226 -24.51 -5.01 -12.96
CA THR A 226 -25.01 -3.85 -13.68
C THR A 226 -26.31 -3.34 -13.08
N ALA A 227 -27.22 -4.22 -12.66
CA ALA A 227 -28.47 -3.87 -11.97
C ALA A 227 -28.21 -3.11 -10.65
N PHE A 228 -27.22 -3.55 -9.86
CA PHE A 228 -26.80 -2.85 -8.64
C PHE A 228 -26.37 -1.41 -8.95
N HIS A 229 -25.63 -1.22 -10.05
CA HIS A 229 -25.13 0.08 -10.51
C HIS A 229 -26.11 0.86 -11.40
N GLY A 230 -27.42 0.62 -11.24
CA GLY A 230 -28.47 1.38 -11.92
C GLY A 230 -29.02 0.75 -13.20
N GLY A 231 -28.59 -0.47 -13.55
CA GLY A 231 -29.19 -1.31 -14.61
C GLY A 231 -28.90 -0.86 -16.03
N THR A 232 -27.94 0.04 -16.24
CA THR A 232 -27.56 0.52 -17.57
C THR A 232 -26.09 0.23 -17.85
N VAL A 233 -25.74 0.06 -19.12
CA VAL A 233 -24.33 -0.10 -19.54
C VAL A 233 -23.49 1.10 -19.08
N ALA A 234 -24.02 2.33 -19.16
CA ALA A 234 -23.30 3.53 -18.71
C ALA A 234 -23.04 3.54 -17.18
N GLY A 235 -24.00 3.06 -16.38
CA GLY A 235 -23.84 2.87 -14.94
C GLY A 235 -22.79 1.81 -14.62
N GLY A 236 -22.88 0.64 -15.26
CA GLY A 236 -21.88 -0.43 -15.12
C GLY A 236 -20.47 0.01 -15.53
N MET A 237 -20.34 0.72 -16.66
CA MET A 237 -19.06 1.29 -17.10
C MET A 237 -18.50 2.32 -16.13
N SER A 238 -19.36 3.19 -15.55
CA SER A 238 -18.93 4.17 -14.55
C SER A 238 -18.36 3.49 -13.30
N ALA A 239 -19.02 2.41 -12.84
CA ALA A 239 -18.56 1.64 -11.69
C ALA A 239 -17.24 0.90 -11.98
N ILE A 240 -17.12 0.23 -13.13
CA ILE A 240 -15.89 -0.45 -13.54
C ILE A 240 -14.72 0.53 -13.60
N VAL A 241 -14.92 1.73 -14.18
CA VAL A 241 -13.87 2.74 -14.27
C VAL A 241 -13.47 3.25 -12.89
N THR A 242 -14.43 3.54 -12.01
CA THR A 242 -14.16 4.00 -10.63
C THR A 242 -13.29 2.98 -9.88
N SER A 243 -13.65 1.69 -9.95
CA SER A 243 -12.86 0.61 -9.35
C SER A 243 -11.45 0.55 -9.94
N MET A 244 -11.31 0.59 -11.27
CA MET A 244 -10.01 0.46 -11.90
C MET A 244 -9.10 1.67 -11.75
N VAL A 245 -9.65 2.87 -11.56
CA VAL A 245 -8.85 4.06 -11.20
C VAL A 245 -8.15 3.84 -9.86
N ARG A 246 -8.84 3.21 -8.89
CA ARG A 246 -8.26 2.88 -7.59
C ARG A 246 -7.25 1.74 -7.68
N VAL A 247 -7.59 0.66 -8.40
CA VAL A 247 -6.68 -0.46 -8.63
C VAL A 247 -5.40 0.03 -9.33
N ASN A 248 -5.49 0.76 -10.43
CA ASN A 248 -4.32 1.32 -11.10
C ASN A 248 -3.53 2.27 -10.18
N GLY A 249 -4.18 3.01 -9.27
CA GLY A 249 -3.49 3.85 -8.29
C GLY A 249 -2.56 3.07 -7.34
N VAL A 250 -2.84 1.79 -7.09
CA VAL A 250 -1.93 0.87 -6.39
C VAL A 250 -0.91 0.30 -7.37
N TYR A 251 -1.36 -0.32 -8.47
CA TYR A 251 -0.49 -1.08 -9.37
C TYR A 251 0.56 -0.24 -10.10
N GLU A 252 0.24 1.01 -10.47
CA GLU A 252 1.21 1.91 -11.10
C GLU A 252 2.32 2.33 -10.16
N THR A 253 2.03 2.43 -8.86
CA THR A 253 3.02 2.90 -7.88
C THR A 253 3.79 1.76 -7.25
N GLU A 254 3.15 0.61 -7.08
CA GLU A 254 3.78 -0.54 -6.44
C GLU A 254 4.58 -1.37 -7.46
N VAL A 255 4.09 -1.54 -8.69
CA VAL A 255 4.63 -2.56 -9.62
C VAL A 255 4.74 -2.11 -11.10
N ASP A 256 4.58 -0.82 -11.40
CA ASP A 256 4.62 -0.26 -12.76
C ASP A 256 3.66 -0.93 -13.75
N ILE A 257 2.44 -1.25 -13.31
CA ILE A 257 1.39 -1.84 -14.16
C ILE A 257 0.23 -0.87 -14.28
N ARG A 258 -0.19 -0.60 -15.52
CA ARG A 258 -1.45 0.08 -15.86
C ARG A 258 -2.34 -0.84 -16.69
N MET A 259 -3.61 -0.93 -16.33
CA MET A 259 -4.61 -1.70 -17.06
C MET A 259 -5.62 -0.74 -17.69
N VAL A 260 -5.84 -0.80 -19.00
CA VAL A 260 -6.70 0.12 -19.77
C VAL A 260 -7.82 -0.64 -20.45
N LEU A 261 -9.06 -0.20 -20.28
CA LEU A 261 -10.23 -0.90 -20.83
C LEU A 261 -10.25 -0.89 -22.35
N VAL A 262 -10.47 -2.06 -22.96
CA VAL A 262 -10.54 -2.24 -24.42
C VAL A 262 -11.70 -1.46 -25.06
N GLY A 263 -11.52 -1.04 -26.32
CA GLY A 263 -12.42 -0.16 -27.05
C GLY A 263 -13.87 -0.62 -27.20
N ASN A 264 -14.13 -1.92 -26.98
CA ASN A 264 -15.44 -2.56 -27.07
C ASN A 264 -15.88 -3.23 -25.75
N ASN A 265 -15.34 -2.80 -24.59
CA ASN A 265 -15.69 -3.34 -23.28
C ASN A 265 -17.20 -3.16 -22.95
N ASP A 266 -17.87 -2.18 -23.55
CA ASP A 266 -19.31 -1.97 -23.38
C ASP A 266 -20.16 -3.16 -23.83
N LEU A 267 -19.64 -4.02 -24.71
CA LEU A 267 -20.35 -5.21 -25.21
C LEU A 267 -20.43 -6.36 -24.19
N ILE A 268 -19.61 -6.32 -23.14
CA ILE A 268 -19.52 -7.34 -22.09
C ILE A 268 -20.04 -6.82 -20.74
N VAL A 269 -20.74 -5.69 -20.75
CA VAL A 269 -21.53 -5.18 -19.62
C VAL A 269 -22.98 -5.58 -19.85
N TYR A 270 -23.41 -6.65 -19.20
CA TYR A 270 -24.74 -7.22 -19.38
C TYR A 270 -25.76 -6.50 -18.50
N THR A 271 -26.97 -6.24 -19.02
CA THR A 271 -28.04 -5.57 -18.26
C THR A 271 -29.18 -6.51 -17.86
N ASP A 272 -29.16 -7.76 -18.33
CA ASP A 272 -30.19 -8.76 -18.05
C ASP A 272 -29.55 -10.03 -17.50
N SER A 273 -29.75 -10.28 -16.21
CA SER A 273 -29.22 -11.44 -15.49
C SER A 273 -29.80 -12.77 -15.97
N GLY A 274 -30.91 -12.76 -16.72
CA GLY A 274 -31.50 -13.96 -17.30
C GLY A 274 -30.83 -14.40 -18.60
N THR A 275 -30.05 -13.52 -19.24
CA THR A 275 -29.45 -13.77 -20.56
C THR A 275 -27.94 -13.57 -20.62
N ASP A 276 -27.32 -13.08 -19.55
CA ASP A 276 -25.87 -13.05 -19.46
C ASP A 276 -25.27 -14.49 -19.40
N PRO A 277 -23.99 -14.66 -19.77
CA PRO A 277 -23.37 -15.98 -19.86
C PRO A 277 -22.83 -16.51 -18.52
N TYR A 278 -23.16 -15.87 -17.39
CA TYR A 278 -22.50 -16.10 -16.11
C TYR A 278 -23.38 -16.78 -15.08
N THR A 279 -22.75 -17.65 -14.30
CA THR A 279 -23.34 -18.18 -13.07
C THR A 279 -22.92 -17.29 -11.91
N ASN A 280 -23.59 -16.14 -11.74
CA ASN A 280 -23.27 -15.08 -10.76
C ASN A 280 -22.95 -15.59 -9.34
N GLY A 281 -23.54 -16.69 -8.89
CA GLY A 281 -23.28 -17.28 -7.57
C GLY A 281 -22.10 -18.28 -7.47
N ASN A 282 -21.35 -18.53 -8.55
CA ASN A 282 -20.31 -19.56 -8.60
C ASN A 282 -19.05 -19.06 -9.31
N GLY A 283 -18.07 -18.55 -8.53
CA GLY A 283 -16.81 -18.04 -9.05
C GLY A 283 -16.01 -19.06 -9.87
N GLY A 284 -15.95 -20.31 -9.40
CA GLY A 284 -15.23 -21.38 -10.11
C GLY A 284 -15.80 -21.66 -11.51
N ALA A 285 -17.11 -21.62 -11.68
CA ALA A 285 -17.75 -21.72 -12.99
C ALA A 285 -17.49 -20.46 -13.85
N MET A 286 -17.54 -19.29 -13.22
CA MET A 286 -17.34 -18.00 -13.90
C MET A 286 -15.94 -17.86 -14.52
N LEU A 287 -14.90 -18.51 -14.00
CA LEU A 287 -13.57 -18.51 -14.64
C LEU A 287 -13.62 -18.98 -16.09
N GLY A 288 -14.19 -20.16 -16.33
CA GLY A 288 -14.28 -20.74 -17.67
C GLY A 288 -15.31 -20.02 -18.56
N GLN A 289 -16.42 -19.56 -17.96
CA GLN A 289 -17.43 -18.76 -18.64
C GLN A 289 -16.85 -17.43 -19.12
N ASN A 290 -16.08 -16.75 -18.27
CA ASN A 290 -15.46 -15.48 -18.61
C ASN A 290 -14.44 -15.63 -19.72
N GLN A 291 -13.57 -16.64 -19.64
CA GLN A 291 -12.64 -16.94 -20.72
C GLN A 291 -13.35 -17.13 -22.06
N SER A 292 -14.38 -17.97 -22.09
CA SER A 292 -15.14 -18.26 -23.32
C SER A 292 -15.89 -17.03 -23.84
N ASN A 293 -16.46 -16.23 -22.94
CA ASN A 293 -17.23 -15.05 -23.29
C ASN A 293 -16.34 -13.93 -23.86
N LEU A 294 -15.24 -13.61 -23.18
CA LEU A 294 -14.30 -12.57 -23.63
C LEU A 294 -13.64 -12.97 -24.96
N ASP A 295 -13.29 -14.24 -25.13
CA ASP A 295 -12.79 -14.75 -26.41
C ASP A 295 -13.80 -14.61 -27.55
N GLY A 296 -15.09 -14.84 -27.29
CA GLY A 296 -16.15 -14.77 -28.28
C GLY A 296 -16.57 -13.34 -28.64
N VAL A 297 -16.66 -12.44 -27.66
CA VAL A 297 -17.20 -11.08 -27.84
C VAL A 297 -16.11 -10.06 -28.14
N ILE A 298 -15.02 -10.08 -27.38
CA ILE A 298 -13.89 -9.14 -27.54
C ILE A 298 -12.89 -9.67 -28.56
N GLY A 299 -12.68 -10.99 -28.58
CA GLY A 299 -11.68 -11.65 -29.41
C GLY A 299 -10.37 -11.83 -28.66
N THR A 300 -9.84 -13.05 -28.62
CA THR A 300 -8.63 -13.40 -27.85
C THR A 300 -7.43 -12.49 -28.15
N ALA A 301 -7.25 -11.98 -29.36
CA ALA A 301 -6.11 -11.10 -29.70
C ALA A 301 -6.25 -9.67 -29.15
N ASN A 302 -7.44 -9.26 -28.72
CA ASN A 302 -7.80 -7.86 -28.47
C ASN A 302 -7.70 -7.44 -27.00
N TYR A 303 -7.39 -8.36 -26.09
CA TYR A 303 -7.18 -8.08 -24.67
C TYR A 303 -6.00 -8.89 -24.13
N ASP A 304 -5.40 -8.43 -23.04
CA ASP A 304 -4.18 -8.96 -22.43
C ASP A 304 -4.45 -9.62 -21.08
N ILE A 305 -5.41 -9.05 -20.33
CA ILE A 305 -5.98 -9.57 -19.08
C ILE A 305 -7.50 -9.41 -19.15
N GLY A 306 -8.23 -10.38 -18.62
CA GLY A 306 -9.67 -10.34 -18.51
C GLY A 306 -10.14 -10.70 -17.10
N HIS A 307 -11.26 -10.10 -16.69
CA HIS A 307 -11.86 -10.27 -15.37
C HIS A 307 -13.38 -10.16 -15.48
N VAL A 308 -14.13 -10.68 -14.51
CA VAL A 308 -15.59 -10.47 -14.41
C VAL A 308 -15.98 -9.98 -13.04
N TYR A 309 -16.85 -8.97 -13.01
CA TYR A 309 -17.51 -8.48 -11.81
C TYR A 309 -18.93 -9.02 -11.68
N SER A 310 -19.26 -9.45 -10.47
CA SER A 310 -20.53 -10.08 -10.12
C SER A 310 -21.03 -9.58 -8.75
N THR A 311 -22.26 -9.94 -8.38
CA THR A 311 -22.80 -9.67 -7.02
C THR A 311 -22.68 -10.87 -6.08
N GLY A 312 -22.14 -11.99 -6.57
CA GLY A 312 -21.91 -13.21 -5.82
C GLY A 312 -20.72 -13.99 -6.35
N GLY A 313 -20.50 -15.20 -5.83
CA GLY A 313 -19.44 -16.09 -6.31
C GLY A 313 -18.06 -15.85 -5.68
N GLY A 314 -17.88 -14.75 -4.93
CA GLY A 314 -16.65 -14.47 -4.18
C GLY A 314 -15.49 -14.02 -5.05
N GLY A 315 -14.28 -14.14 -4.52
CA GLY A 315 -13.02 -13.96 -5.25
C GLY A 315 -12.45 -15.31 -5.70
N ILE A 316 -12.01 -15.39 -6.96
CA ILE A 316 -11.14 -16.47 -7.44
C ILE A 316 -10.43 -16.03 -8.72
N ALA A 317 -9.15 -16.37 -8.84
CA ALA A 317 -8.37 -16.10 -10.04
C ALA A 317 -7.38 -17.21 -10.38
N SER A 318 -7.02 -17.26 -11.66
CA SER A 318 -5.93 -18.08 -12.17
C SER A 318 -4.60 -17.39 -11.95
N LEU A 319 -3.70 -18.05 -11.21
CA LEU A 319 -2.37 -17.51 -10.91
C LEU A 319 -1.53 -17.34 -12.19
N GLN A 320 -0.89 -16.17 -12.37
CA GLN A 320 -0.01 -15.89 -13.52
C GLN A 320 -0.72 -16.10 -14.88
N SER A 321 -1.90 -15.49 -15.05
CA SER A 321 -2.77 -15.70 -16.21
C SER A 321 -2.67 -14.70 -17.38
N PRO A 322 -2.38 -13.39 -17.18
CA PRO A 322 -2.26 -12.42 -18.25
C PRO A 322 -1.33 -12.85 -19.39
N CYS A 323 -1.56 -12.31 -20.58
CA CYS A 323 -0.85 -12.69 -21.81
C CYS A 323 -0.95 -14.18 -22.21
N THR A 324 -1.68 -15.03 -21.48
CA THR A 324 -1.80 -16.47 -21.76
C THR A 324 -3.17 -16.76 -22.38
N SER A 325 -3.20 -17.01 -23.69
CA SER A 325 -4.45 -17.04 -24.47
C SER A 325 -5.55 -18.00 -23.98
N THR A 326 -5.19 -19.05 -23.23
CA THR A 326 -6.15 -20.05 -22.73
C THR A 326 -6.75 -19.72 -21.37
N ARG A 327 -6.20 -18.72 -20.66
CA ARG A 327 -6.60 -18.43 -19.27
C ARG A 327 -6.52 -16.98 -18.83
N LYS A 328 -6.07 -16.06 -19.69
CA LYS A 328 -5.89 -14.65 -19.34
C LYS A 328 -7.17 -13.92 -18.90
N ALA A 329 -8.34 -14.50 -19.15
CA ALA A 329 -9.64 -14.00 -18.69
C ALA A 329 -10.18 -14.72 -17.44
N GLN A 330 -9.41 -15.61 -16.83
CA GLN A 330 -9.82 -16.35 -15.63
C GLN A 330 -9.54 -15.55 -14.34
N GLY A 331 -10.33 -14.50 -14.12
CA GLY A 331 -10.38 -13.76 -12.86
C GLY A 331 -11.83 -13.35 -12.57
N VAL A 332 -12.23 -13.47 -11.31
CA VAL A 332 -13.60 -13.20 -10.85
C VAL A 332 -13.53 -12.43 -9.54
N THR A 333 -14.30 -11.35 -9.45
CA THR A 333 -14.55 -10.65 -8.20
C THR A 333 -16.05 -10.45 -8.02
N GLY A 334 -16.59 -10.95 -6.92
CA GLY A 334 -18.02 -10.88 -6.63
C GLY A 334 -18.33 -10.52 -5.18
N GLN A 335 -19.17 -9.49 -5.00
CA GLN A 335 -19.62 -9.05 -3.68
C GLN A 335 -21.06 -8.52 -3.74
N SER A 336 -21.86 -8.77 -2.71
CA SER A 336 -23.28 -8.37 -2.70
C SER A 336 -23.52 -6.87 -2.81
N ALA A 337 -22.52 -6.05 -2.42
CA ALA A 337 -22.50 -4.61 -2.58
C ALA A 337 -21.14 -4.21 -3.17
N PRO A 338 -20.96 -4.31 -4.50
CA PRO A 338 -19.66 -4.21 -5.14
C PRO A 338 -19.26 -2.75 -5.37
N ILE A 339 -18.91 -2.06 -4.28
CA ILE A 339 -18.54 -0.64 -4.21
C ILE A 339 -17.52 -0.37 -3.11
N GLY A 340 -16.76 0.71 -3.26
CA GLY A 340 -15.90 1.24 -2.21
C GLY A 340 -14.62 0.45 -2.00
N ASP A 341 -13.81 0.89 -1.04
CA ASP A 341 -12.52 0.27 -0.68
C ASP A 341 -12.59 -1.25 -0.45
N PRO A 342 -13.64 -1.80 0.23
CA PRO A 342 -13.77 -3.26 0.37
C PRO A 342 -13.91 -4.01 -0.94
N PHE A 343 -14.45 -3.39 -1.99
CA PHE A 343 -14.54 -4.04 -3.29
C PHE A 343 -13.23 -3.85 -4.07
N ASP A 344 -12.74 -2.61 -4.14
CA ASP A 344 -11.64 -2.24 -5.04
C ASP A 344 -10.26 -2.76 -4.56
N ILE A 345 -9.96 -2.63 -3.28
CA ILE A 345 -8.65 -2.99 -2.71
C ILE A 345 -8.68 -4.41 -2.16
N ASP A 346 -9.67 -4.70 -1.31
CA ASP A 346 -9.75 -5.97 -0.58
C ASP A 346 -10.09 -7.17 -1.48
N TYR A 347 -10.77 -6.95 -2.62
CA TYR A 347 -11.11 -8.02 -3.58
C TYR A 347 -10.47 -7.80 -4.94
N VAL A 348 -10.81 -6.74 -5.68
CA VAL A 348 -10.37 -6.62 -7.08
C VAL A 348 -8.83 -6.61 -7.16
N SER A 349 -8.17 -5.80 -6.33
CA SER A 349 -6.69 -5.79 -6.28
C SER A 349 -6.11 -7.11 -5.78
N HIS A 350 -6.81 -7.84 -4.90
CA HIS A 350 -6.40 -9.17 -4.43
C HIS A 350 -6.43 -10.20 -5.57
N GLU A 351 -7.58 -10.32 -6.25
CA GLU A 351 -7.77 -11.29 -7.34
C GLU A 351 -6.92 -10.97 -8.56
N MET A 352 -6.79 -9.69 -8.91
CA MET A 352 -5.83 -9.27 -9.93
C MET A 352 -4.39 -9.53 -9.46
N GLY A 353 -4.11 -9.46 -8.16
CA GLY A 353 -2.81 -9.81 -7.56
C GLY A 353 -2.43 -11.25 -7.86
N HIS A 354 -3.39 -12.18 -7.73
CA HIS A 354 -3.22 -13.56 -8.20
C HIS A 354 -3.02 -13.64 -9.71
N GLN A 355 -3.82 -12.94 -10.52
CA GLN A 355 -3.60 -12.93 -11.98
C GLN A 355 -2.17 -12.51 -12.32
N TRP A 356 -1.59 -11.55 -11.60
CA TRP A 356 -0.21 -11.10 -11.74
C TRP A 356 0.83 -11.97 -11.02
N GLY A 357 0.41 -12.95 -10.22
CA GLY A 357 1.27 -14.00 -9.68
C GLY A 357 1.57 -13.93 -8.19
N GLY A 358 0.95 -13.00 -7.45
CA GLY A 358 1.07 -12.93 -5.99
C GLY A 358 0.41 -14.13 -5.32
N ASN A 359 1.11 -14.73 -4.35
CA ASN A 359 0.57 -15.73 -3.43
C ASN A 359 0.09 -15.09 -2.12
N HIS A 360 -0.74 -15.84 -1.41
CA HIS A 360 -1.17 -15.52 -0.05
C HIS A 360 -0.01 -15.35 0.92
N THR A 361 -0.01 -14.24 1.66
CA THR A 361 1.08 -13.87 2.58
C THR A 361 0.82 -14.22 4.05
N GLN A 362 -0.43 -14.56 4.40
CA GLN A 362 -0.82 -14.89 5.76
C GLN A 362 -0.20 -16.18 6.29
N ASN A 363 0.25 -16.16 7.55
CA ASN A 363 0.76 -17.32 8.26
C ASN A 363 -0.22 -17.90 9.29
N ASN A 364 -1.52 -17.83 9.04
CA ASN A 364 -2.51 -18.64 9.74
C ASN A 364 -2.85 -19.92 8.94
N THR A 365 -3.81 -20.73 9.36
CA THR A 365 -4.19 -21.96 8.64
C THR A 365 -5.14 -21.76 7.47
N CYS A 366 -5.58 -20.52 7.19
CA CYS A 366 -6.57 -20.20 6.17
C CYS A 366 -5.90 -20.04 4.80
N ASN A 367 -6.17 -20.96 3.85
CA ASN A 367 -5.68 -20.89 2.47
C ASN A 367 -4.19 -20.53 2.34
N ARG A 368 -3.38 -21.03 3.29
CA ARG A 368 -1.99 -20.61 3.47
C ARG A 368 -1.08 -21.12 2.36
N SER A 369 -0.33 -20.21 1.73
CA SER A 369 0.79 -20.56 0.86
C SER A 369 2.09 -20.64 1.66
N SER A 370 2.58 -21.85 1.96
CA SER A 370 3.75 -22.03 2.84
C SER A 370 5.04 -21.38 2.33
N GLY A 371 5.17 -21.18 1.02
CA GLY A 371 6.33 -20.53 0.40
C GLY A 371 6.27 -19.00 0.42
N ALA A 372 5.13 -18.43 0.78
CA ALA A 372 4.84 -17.00 0.75
C ALA A 372 4.31 -16.45 2.09
N ALA A 373 4.14 -17.31 3.10
CA ALA A 373 3.54 -16.97 4.40
C ALA A 373 4.46 -16.14 5.32
N PHE A 374 4.80 -14.93 4.89
CA PHE A 374 5.71 -14.00 5.58
C PHE A 374 5.02 -13.10 6.60
N GLU A 375 3.70 -12.91 6.51
CA GLU A 375 2.97 -12.03 7.43
C GLU A 375 2.29 -12.83 8.55
N PRO A 376 2.35 -12.37 9.82
CA PRO A 376 1.75 -13.09 10.94
C PRO A 376 0.22 -13.14 10.84
N GLY A 377 -0.39 -14.17 11.44
CA GLY A 377 -1.86 -14.23 11.59
C GLY A 377 -2.58 -14.16 10.24
N SER A 378 -3.57 -13.28 10.13
CA SER A 378 -4.32 -13.01 8.91
C SER A 378 -3.59 -12.16 7.87
N ALA A 379 -2.35 -11.73 8.12
CA ALA A 379 -1.68 -10.67 7.36
C ALA A 379 -2.42 -9.31 7.41
N SER A 380 -1.78 -8.32 6.79
CA SER A 380 -2.18 -6.91 6.75
C SER A 380 -2.20 -6.32 5.34
N THR A 381 -1.46 -6.88 4.38
CA THR A 381 -1.36 -6.34 3.00
C THR A 381 -2.38 -6.94 2.04
N ILE A 382 -2.42 -6.46 0.78
CA ILE A 382 -3.42 -6.85 -0.23
C ILE A 382 -3.54 -8.37 -0.41
N MET A 383 -2.42 -9.10 -0.50
CA MET A 383 -2.45 -10.56 -0.68
C MET A 383 -2.69 -11.33 0.64
N GLY A 384 -3.02 -10.63 1.71
CA GLY A 384 -3.37 -11.17 3.00
C GLY A 384 -4.87 -11.38 3.18
N TYR A 385 -5.22 -12.03 4.30
CA TYR A 385 -6.60 -12.37 4.69
C TYR A 385 -7.14 -11.48 5.82
N ALA A 386 -6.67 -10.23 5.87
CA ALA A 386 -7.12 -9.23 6.85
C ALA A 386 -8.66 -9.14 6.83
N GLY A 387 -9.27 -9.27 8.01
CA GLY A 387 -10.72 -9.25 8.21
C GLY A 387 -11.43 -10.59 8.00
N ILE A 388 -10.74 -11.64 7.57
CA ILE A 388 -11.37 -12.88 7.09
C ILE A 388 -11.16 -14.03 8.08
N CYS A 389 -9.91 -14.32 8.44
CA CYS A 389 -9.59 -15.49 9.28
C CYS A 389 -8.86 -15.11 10.57
N SER A 390 -9.15 -15.81 11.67
CA SER A 390 -8.37 -15.70 12.90
C SER A 390 -6.98 -16.36 12.75
N VAL A 391 -5.93 -15.91 13.43
CA VAL A 391 -5.86 -14.72 14.29
C VAL A 391 -5.81 -13.46 13.43
N ASN A 392 -6.80 -12.60 13.59
CA ASN A 392 -6.99 -11.45 12.72
C ASN A 392 -6.15 -10.25 13.19
N LEU A 393 -5.36 -9.65 12.29
CA LEU A 393 -4.52 -8.50 12.60
C LEU A 393 -5.25 -7.16 12.50
N GLN A 394 -6.18 -7.06 11.53
CA GLN A 394 -6.96 -5.86 11.22
C GLN A 394 -8.18 -6.26 10.37
N SER A 395 -9.17 -5.37 10.23
CA SER A 395 -10.45 -5.68 9.58
C SER A 395 -10.38 -5.76 8.05
N ASN A 396 -9.29 -5.30 7.43
CA ASN A 396 -9.19 -5.08 5.98
C ASN A 396 -7.73 -4.84 5.58
N SER A 397 -7.38 -5.05 4.32
CA SER A 397 -6.01 -4.93 3.84
C SER A 397 -5.58 -3.49 3.65
N ASP A 398 -4.32 -3.18 3.92
CA ASP A 398 -3.69 -1.92 3.52
C ASP A 398 -3.40 -1.93 2.02
N ALA A 399 -3.56 -0.77 1.36
CA ALA A 399 -3.54 -0.63 -0.09
C ALA A 399 -2.11 -0.63 -0.68
N TYR A 400 -1.32 -1.64 -0.32
CA TYR A 400 0.00 -1.92 -0.85
C TYR A 400 0.29 -3.43 -0.80
N PHE A 401 1.31 -3.87 -1.54
CA PHE A 401 1.74 -5.26 -1.52
C PHE A 401 2.86 -5.46 -0.51
N HIS A 402 2.81 -6.56 0.26
CA HIS A 402 3.98 -7.03 1.00
C HIS A 402 5.16 -7.22 0.03
N ASN A 403 6.38 -6.95 0.48
CA ASN A 403 7.60 -7.07 -0.34
C ASN A 403 7.67 -8.39 -1.13
N HIS A 404 7.22 -9.51 -0.54
CA HIS A 404 7.17 -10.79 -1.24
C HIS A 404 6.24 -10.78 -2.46
N SER A 405 4.99 -10.36 -2.28
CA SER A 405 4.00 -10.29 -3.37
C SER A 405 4.43 -9.33 -4.46
N PHE A 406 5.04 -8.19 -4.09
CA PHE A 406 5.71 -7.29 -5.03
C PHE A 406 6.71 -8.07 -5.90
N ASN A 407 7.66 -8.79 -5.29
CA ASN A 407 8.67 -9.55 -6.04
C ASN A 407 8.08 -10.64 -6.93
N GLU A 408 7.00 -11.31 -6.51
CA GLU A 408 6.29 -12.29 -7.33
C GLU A 408 5.63 -11.65 -8.56
N ILE A 409 4.92 -10.54 -8.36
CA ILE A 409 4.27 -9.78 -9.43
C ILE A 409 5.31 -9.28 -10.42
N ILE A 410 6.43 -8.71 -9.96
CA ILE A 410 7.51 -8.25 -10.83
C ILE A 410 8.18 -9.41 -11.56
N SER A 411 8.42 -10.53 -10.88
CA SER A 411 8.99 -11.73 -11.49
C SER A 411 8.15 -12.22 -12.68
N TYR A 412 6.83 -12.09 -12.61
CA TYR A 412 5.94 -12.51 -13.70
C TYR A 412 5.71 -11.42 -14.76
N SER A 413 5.32 -10.22 -14.35
CA SER A 413 4.93 -9.11 -15.24
C SER A 413 6.11 -8.51 -15.99
N GLN A 414 7.31 -8.50 -15.38
CA GLN A 414 8.49 -7.85 -15.97
C GLN A 414 9.52 -8.85 -16.48
N ASN A 415 9.71 -9.95 -15.75
CA ASN A 415 10.75 -10.95 -16.03
C ASN A 415 10.20 -12.26 -16.60
N GLY A 416 8.87 -12.41 -16.67
CA GLY A 416 8.18 -13.62 -17.06
C GLY A 416 7.24 -13.43 -18.25
N ASN A 417 6.28 -14.36 -18.39
CA ASN A 417 5.35 -14.36 -19.52
C ASN A 417 4.40 -13.16 -19.54
N GLY A 418 4.12 -12.57 -18.36
CA GLY A 418 3.32 -11.35 -18.25
C GLY A 418 3.93 -10.16 -18.98
N ASN A 419 5.21 -10.21 -19.35
CA ASN A 419 5.85 -9.14 -20.12
C ASN A 419 5.62 -9.25 -21.64
N SER A 420 5.07 -10.38 -22.12
CA SER A 420 5.00 -10.70 -23.56
C SER A 420 3.97 -9.90 -24.35
N CYS A 421 2.98 -9.31 -23.66
CA CYS A 421 1.89 -8.55 -24.29
C CYS A 421 1.82 -7.09 -23.83
N ALA A 422 2.74 -6.64 -22.97
CA ALA A 422 2.76 -5.29 -22.45
C ALA A 422 3.14 -4.25 -23.52
N THR A 423 2.48 -3.10 -23.51
CA THR A 423 3.02 -1.88 -24.12
C THR A 423 3.89 -1.17 -23.09
N ILE A 424 5.19 -1.06 -23.36
CA ILE A 424 6.17 -0.50 -22.42
C ILE A 424 6.45 0.97 -22.79
N THR A 425 6.36 1.86 -21.81
CA THR A 425 6.68 3.29 -21.94
C THR A 425 7.64 3.72 -20.84
N ASN A 426 8.53 4.67 -21.14
CA ASN A 426 9.42 5.22 -20.12
C ASN A 426 8.64 6.24 -19.28
N THR A 427 8.73 6.13 -17.97
CA THR A 427 8.10 7.07 -17.01
C THR A 427 8.89 8.38 -16.88
N GLY A 428 10.18 8.34 -17.24
CA GLY A 428 11.12 9.43 -16.94
C GLY A 428 11.56 9.46 -15.48
N ASN A 429 11.19 8.44 -14.70
CA ASN A 429 11.49 8.32 -13.28
C ASN A 429 12.78 7.54 -12.99
N GLY A 430 13.61 8.05 -12.10
CA GLY A 430 14.74 7.34 -11.54
C GLY A 430 14.33 6.39 -10.42
N ILE A 431 15.12 5.32 -10.23
CA ILE A 431 14.86 4.35 -9.17
C ILE A 431 15.48 4.86 -7.86
N PRO A 432 14.78 4.84 -6.73
CA PRO A 432 15.35 5.20 -5.45
C PRO A 432 16.44 4.21 -5.02
N SER A 433 17.47 4.73 -4.35
CA SER A 433 18.48 3.92 -3.69
C SER A 433 18.05 3.56 -2.26
N ILE A 434 18.45 2.38 -1.80
CA ILE A 434 18.19 1.93 -0.44
C ILE A 434 19.31 1.02 0.07
N ASN A 435 19.77 1.29 1.28
CA ASN A 435 20.65 0.45 2.08
C ASN A 435 19.94 0.18 3.42
N ALA A 436 19.42 -1.04 3.58
CA ALA A 436 18.70 -1.44 4.77
C ALA A 436 19.65 -1.86 5.90
N ASP A 437 20.76 -2.51 5.58
CA ASP A 437 21.68 -3.00 6.62
C ASP A 437 22.45 -1.87 7.31
N ASN A 438 22.80 -0.80 6.59
CA ASN A 438 23.66 0.27 7.09
C ASN A 438 24.95 -0.25 7.82
N GLY A 439 25.52 -1.35 7.33
CA GLY A 439 26.67 -2.03 7.94
C GLY A 439 26.36 -2.86 9.19
N GLN A 440 25.08 -3.09 9.51
CA GLN A 440 24.59 -3.76 10.72
C GLN A 440 24.05 -5.18 10.45
N ASP A 441 24.30 -5.75 9.27
CA ASP A 441 23.84 -7.09 8.94
C ASP A 441 24.48 -8.16 9.85
N GLY A 442 23.64 -9.06 10.36
CA GLY A 442 24.05 -10.19 11.20
C GLY A 442 24.30 -9.85 12.68
N LEU A 443 24.04 -8.61 13.13
CA LEU A 443 24.21 -8.24 14.55
C LEU A 443 23.32 -9.07 15.48
N SER A 444 23.77 -9.21 16.73
CA SER A 444 23.01 -9.92 17.77
C SER A 444 22.36 -8.96 18.75
N ILE A 445 21.07 -9.15 19.03
CA ILE A 445 20.30 -8.42 20.04
C ILE A 445 19.87 -9.35 21.18
N PRO A 446 19.74 -8.84 22.42
CA PRO A 446 19.17 -9.60 23.54
C PRO A 446 17.69 -9.94 23.33
N ILE A 447 17.22 -11.03 23.94
CA ILE A 447 15.78 -11.34 23.98
C ILE A 447 15.00 -10.23 24.71
N SER A 448 13.70 -10.13 24.41
CA SER A 448 12.74 -9.27 25.11
C SER A 448 13.15 -7.80 25.19
N THR A 449 13.85 -7.31 24.17
CA THR A 449 14.41 -5.94 24.13
C THR A 449 13.94 -5.23 22.85
N PRO A 450 13.30 -4.04 22.96
CA PRO A 450 12.97 -3.24 21.79
C PRO A 450 14.19 -2.87 20.96
N PHE A 451 14.03 -2.83 19.64
CA PHE A 451 15.09 -2.47 18.71
C PHE A 451 14.59 -1.52 17.62
N GLU A 452 15.52 -0.83 16.98
CA GLU A 452 15.26 0.10 15.87
C GLU A 452 16.05 -0.39 14.66
N LEU A 453 15.39 -0.47 13.50
CA LEU A 453 16.07 -0.68 12.21
C LEU A 453 16.08 0.65 11.46
N THR A 454 17.21 0.98 10.85
CA THR A 454 17.43 2.27 10.18
C THR A 454 18.00 2.04 8.80
N ALA A 455 17.28 2.47 7.77
CA ALA A 455 17.78 2.43 6.41
C ALA A 455 18.41 3.77 6.01
N ILE A 456 19.19 3.76 4.93
CA ILE A 456 19.65 4.94 4.21
C ILE A 456 19.11 4.86 2.79
N GLY A 457 18.32 5.84 2.37
CA GLY A 457 17.86 5.91 0.99
C GLY A 457 17.93 7.31 0.43
N SER A 458 17.98 7.41 -0.89
CA SER A 458 17.93 8.69 -1.62
C SER A 458 17.30 8.48 -2.98
N ASP A 459 16.60 9.50 -3.46
CA ASP A 459 15.98 9.51 -4.78
C ASP A 459 16.81 10.37 -5.76
N PRO A 460 17.14 9.88 -6.96
CA PRO A 460 17.93 10.64 -7.94
C PRO A 460 17.22 11.88 -8.49
N ASP A 461 15.89 11.93 -8.46
CA ASP A 461 15.10 13.05 -8.96
C ASP A 461 14.64 14.00 -7.85
N GLY A 462 14.91 13.65 -6.58
CA GLY A 462 14.59 14.46 -5.40
C GLY A 462 13.18 14.24 -4.86
N ASP A 463 12.53 13.15 -5.25
CA ASP A 463 11.20 12.80 -4.75
C ASP A 463 11.20 12.42 -3.26
N ALA A 464 10.04 12.61 -2.62
CA ALA A 464 9.87 12.33 -1.20
C ALA A 464 9.71 10.82 -0.95
N LEU A 465 10.75 10.21 -0.38
CA LEU A 465 10.74 8.79 -0.06
C LEU A 465 9.83 8.44 1.13
N THR A 466 9.19 7.28 1.01
CA THR A 466 8.61 6.54 2.13
C THR A 466 9.27 5.17 2.28
N TYR A 467 9.38 4.69 3.51
CA TYR A 467 10.07 3.47 3.89
C TYR A 467 9.10 2.52 4.59
N CYS A 468 9.09 1.27 4.14
CA CYS A 468 8.30 0.18 4.70
C CYS A 468 9.26 -0.94 5.12
N TRP A 469 9.38 -1.14 6.42
CA TRP A 469 10.15 -2.25 7.00
C TRP A 469 9.22 -3.44 7.23
N GLU A 470 9.59 -4.64 6.82
CA GLU A 470 8.75 -5.85 6.90
C GLU A 470 9.60 -7.04 7.34
N GLU A 471 9.06 -7.91 8.22
CA GLU A 471 9.71 -9.20 8.52
C GLU A 471 9.64 -10.09 7.27
N TYR A 472 10.72 -10.83 7.02
CA TYR A 472 10.89 -11.65 5.83
C TYR A 472 11.36 -13.06 6.20
N ASP A 473 10.81 -13.59 7.29
CA ASP A 473 11.03 -14.96 7.74
C ASP A 473 9.85 -15.86 7.39
N LEU A 474 10.16 -17.06 6.87
CA LEU A 474 9.22 -18.16 6.80
C LEU A 474 9.36 -19.04 8.04
N GLY A 475 8.24 -19.60 8.48
CA GLY A 475 8.23 -20.49 9.63
C GLY A 475 7.05 -21.46 9.69
N PRO A 476 6.90 -22.14 10.85
CA PRO A 476 5.74 -22.98 11.12
C PRO A 476 4.42 -22.22 10.97
N SER A 477 3.37 -22.92 10.57
CA SER A 477 2.01 -22.35 10.47
C SER A 477 1.44 -22.02 11.85
N THR A 478 0.76 -20.87 11.97
CA THR A 478 0.11 -20.42 13.20
C THR A 478 -1.36 -20.86 13.23
N GLY A 479 -1.63 -22.04 13.78
CA GLY A 479 -2.98 -22.61 13.77
C GLY A 479 -3.93 -22.18 14.89
N THR A 480 -3.45 -21.47 15.92
CA THR A 480 -4.29 -21.07 17.07
C THR A 480 -3.84 -19.72 17.64
N THR A 481 -4.72 -19.03 18.36
CA THR A 481 -4.37 -17.82 19.14
C THR A 481 -3.27 -18.09 20.15
N SER A 482 -3.26 -19.27 20.78
CA SER A 482 -2.21 -19.65 21.73
C SER A 482 -0.84 -19.77 21.04
N ALA A 483 -0.78 -20.38 19.86
CA ALA A 483 0.45 -20.46 19.06
C ALA A 483 0.86 -19.11 18.46
N PHE A 484 -0.11 -18.24 18.17
CA PHE A 484 0.16 -16.87 17.76
C PHE A 484 0.84 -16.08 18.87
N ASN A 485 0.34 -16.18 20.10
CA ASN A 485 0.94 -15.48 21.25
C ASN A 485 2.20 -16.16 21.82
N ASN A 486 2.51 -17.38 21.37
CA ASN A 486 3.68 -18.15 21.80
C ASN A 486 4.37 -18.74 20.56
N PRO A 487 5.01 -17.90 19.73
CA PRO A 487 5.60 -18.32 18.47
C PRO A 487 6.73 -19.34 18.69
N THR A 488 6.95 -20.20 17.69
CA THR A 488 8.03 -21.19 17.70
C THR A 488 8.83 -21.15 16.40
N GLY A 489 10.10 -21.56 16.46
CA GLY A 489 11.01 -21.47 15.31
C GLY A 489 11.10 -20.03 14.78
N ASN A 490 11.08 -19.88 13.45
CA ASN A 490 11.06 -18.59 12.76
C ASN A 490 9.67 -18.21 12.24
N GLN A 491 8.60 -18.58 12.96
CA GLN A 491 7.26 -18.08 12.66
C GLN A 491 7.29 -16.54 12.62
N PRO A 492 6.69 -15.87 11.61
CA PRO A 492 6.65 -14.41 11.59
C PRO A 492 5.93 -13.85 12.83
N ILE A 493 6.48 -12.79 13.40
CA ILE A 493 6.06 -12.17 14.66
C ILE A 493 5.84 -10.65 14.59
N PHE A 494 6.29 -10.01 13.51
CA PHE A 494 6.10 -8.60 13.22
C PHE A 494 5.28 -8.43 11.94
N ARG A 495 4.16 -7.72 12.08
CA ARG A 495 3.27 -7.36 10.97
C ARG A 495 3.87 -6.26 10.10
N SER A 496 3.30 -6.13 8.90
CA SER A 496 3.57 -4.99 8.03
C SER A 496 2.75 -3.77 8.47
N TRP A 497 3.27 -2.59 8.16
CA TRP A 497 2.58 -1.32 8.31
C TRP A 497 2.86 -0.45 7.09
N THR A 498 1.88 0.38 6.74
CA THR A 498 2.04 1.39 5.67
C THR A 498 3.32 2.20 5.87
N GLY A 499 4.05 2.42 4.78
CA GLY A 499 5.33 3.12 4.80
C GLY A 499 5.21 4.55 5.31
N THR A 500 6.28 5.03 5.96
CA THR A 500 6.36 6.40 6.51
C THR A 500 7.54 7.16 5.92
N SER A 501 7.58 8.48 6.08
CA SER A 501 8.77 9.27 5.67
C SER A 501 10.00 9.03 6.55
N SER A 502 9.86 8.30 7.67
CA SER A 502 10.98 7.92 8.53
C SER A 502 11.66 6.67 7.97
N PRO A 503 12.98 6.68 7.74
CA PRO A 503 13.72 5.46 7.41
C PRO A 503 13.92 4.53 8.62
N ILE A 504 13.51 4.98 9.81
CA ILE A 504 13.63 4.26 11.07
C ILE A 504 12.28 3.64 11.43
N ARG A 505 12.27 2.33 11.72
CA ARG A 505 11.15 1.64 12.39
C ARG A 505 11.61 1.08 13.74
N THR A 506 10.84 1.37 14.78
CA THR A 506 10.97 0.75 16.10
C THR A 506 10.09 -0.50 16.19
N PHE A 507 10.59 -1.55 16.85
CA PHE A 507 9.92 -2.83 17.04
C PHE A 507 9.81 -3.16 18.54
N PRO A 508 8.58 -3.30 19.09
CA PRO A 508 7.30 -2.86 18.54
C PRO A 508 7.25 -1.35 18.22
N ARG A 509 6.19 -0.91 17.52
CA ARG A 509 6.02 0.52 17.19
C ARG A 509 6.18 1.41 18.41
N ILE A 510 6.80 2.57 18.21
CA ILE A 510 7.08 3.51 19.31
C ILE A 510 5.82 3.96 20.06
N THR A 511 4.70 4.11 19.36
CA THR A 511 3.40 4.46 19.95
C THR A 511 2.90 3.39 20.92
N ASP A 512 3.18 2.12 20.65
CA ASP A 512 2.79 1.00 21.49
C ASP A 512 3.70 0.93 22.73
N LEU A 513 5.01 1.09 22.55
CA LEU A 513 5.98 1.15 23.65
C LEU A 513 5.69 2.30 24.63
N VAL A 514 5.39 3.50 24.12
CA VAL A 514 5.11 4.69 24.93
C VAL A 514 3.83 4.50 25.77
N ASN A 515 2.82 3.86 25.19
CA ASN A 515 1.53 3.62 25.85
C ASN A 515 1.50 2.32 26.67
N ASN A 516 2.60 1.58 26.71
CA ASN A 516 2.69 0.26 27.35
C ASN A 516 1.62 -0.71 26.83
N THR A 517 1.41 -0.68 25.52
CA THR A 517 0.52 -1.56 24.77
C THR A 517 1.32 -2.41 23.78
N THR A 518 0.67 -3.39 23.18
CA THR A 518 1.27 -4.17 22.09
C THR A 518 0.21 -4.41 21.05
N ALA A 519 0.45 -3.95 19.82
CA ALA A 519 -0.43 -4.26 18.71
C ALA A 519 -0.38 -5.77 18.40
N VAL A 520 -1.51 -6.33 17.97
CA VAL A 520 -1.57 -7.74 17.54
C VAL A 520 -0.59 -7.93 16.37
N GLY A 521 0.31 -8.90 16.49
CA GLY A 521 1.36 -9.16 15.49
C GLY A 521 2.60 -8.28 15.63
N GLU A 522 2.88 -7.75 16.82
CA GLU A 522 4.11 -7.00 17.14
C GLU A 522 4.78 -7.59 18.39
N MET A 523 5.34 -8.80 18.30
CA MET A 523 5.90 -9.47 19.48
C MET A 523 7.41 -9.33 19.58
N LEU A 524 7.91 -8.97 20.77
CA LEU A 524 9.33 -9.08 21.08
C LEU A 524 9.76 -10.56 21.11
N PRO A 525 10.88 -10.92 20.48
CA PRO A 525 11.45 -12.26 20.57
C PRO A 525 11.80 -12.65 22.01
N THR A 526 11.33 -13.80 22.49
CA THR A 526 11.59 -14.27 23.87
C THR A 526 12.58 -15.43 23.96
N TYR A 527 13.12 -15.88 22.83
CA TYR A 527 14.07 -16.99 22.73
C TYR A 527 15.04 -16.74 21.57
N THR A 528 16.13 -17.51 21.53
CA THR A 528 17.12 -17.44 20.44
C THR A 528 16.50 -17.79 19.09
N ARG A 529 16.54 -16.85 18.14
CA ARG A 529 16.04 -17.02 16.77
C ARG A 529 16.73 -16.07 15.80
N GLY A 530 16.67 -16.40 14.51
CA GLY A 530 16.99 -15.43 13.47
C GLY A 530 15.78 -14.54 13.19
N LEU A 531 16.05 -13.29 12.80
CA LEU A 531 15.07 -12.43 12.17
C LEU A 531 15.66 -11.84 10.89
N THR A 532 14.87 -11.84 9.83
CA THR A 532 15.20 -11.23 8.54
C THR A 532 14.20 -10.12 8.30
N PHE A 533 14.69 -8.95 7.91
CA PHE A 533 13.84 -7.82 7.56
C PHE A 533 14.18 -7.30 6.17
N ARG A 534 13.18 -6.81 5.46
CA ARG A 534 13.35 -6.04 4.23
C ARG A 534 12.83 -4.62 4.45
N CYS A 535 13.56 -3.65 3.91
CA CYS A 535 13.10 -2.26 3.81
C CYS A 535 12.83 -1.93 2.35
N THR A 536 11.58 -1.64 2.02
CA THR A 536 11.18 -1.12 0.70
C THR A 536 11.11 0.41 0.77
N ALA A 537 11.87 1.07 -0.10
CA ALA A 537 11.77 2.50 -0.36
C ALA A 537 10.89 2.76 -1.59
N ARG A 538 9.96 3.71 -1.48
CA ARG A 538 9.09 4.18 -2.55
C ARG A 538 9.26 5.68 -2.73
N ASP A 539 9.41 6.15 -3.95
CA ASP A 539 9.49 7.60 -4.25
C ASP A 539 8.13 8.30 -4.31
N ASN A 540 7.04 7.53 -4.41
CA ASN A 540 5.67 8.00 -4.50
C ASN A 540 5.36 8.89 -5.71
N ARG A 541 6.12 8.76 -6.80
CA ARG A 541 5.85 9.49 -8.04
C ARG A 541 4.56 8.99 -8.70
N ALA A 542 3.64 9.92 -8.96
CA ALA A 542 2.41 9.62 -9.68
C ALA A 542 2.68 9.30 -11.16
N GLY A 543 2.05 8.24 -11.70
CA GLY A 543 2.18 7.82 -13.10
C GLY A 543 3.33 6.85 -13.40
N GLY A 544 3.89 6.19 -12.37
CA GLY A 544 4.97 5.20 -12.49
C GLY A 544 5.99 5.37 -11.38
N GLY A 545 5.68 4.80 -10.22
CA GLY A 545 6.44 4.99 -8.98
C GLY A 545 7.70 4.12 -8.92
N GLY A 546 8.79 4.71 -8.45
CA GLY A 546 10.04 4.01 -8.22
C GLY A 546 10.03 3.28 -6.89
N VAL A 547 10.37 2.00 -6.96
CA VAL A 547 10.42 1.10 -5.82
C VAL A 547 11.74 0.35 -5.82
N ASN A 548 12.40 0.31 -4.68
CA ASN A 548 13.58 -0.50 -4.47
C ASN A 548 13.56 -1.06 -3.04
N ASP A 549 14.09 -2.24 -2.83
CA ASP A 549 14.15 -2.88 -1.53
C ASP A 549 15.55 -3.36 -1.20
N ASN A 550 15.88 -3.47 0.09
CA ASN A 550 17.09 -4.14 0.56
C ASN A 550 16.80 -4.92 1.84
N GLN A 551 17.64 -5.92 2.14
CA GLN A 551 17.43 -6.86 3.23
C GLN A 551 18.55 -6.73 4.27
N MET A 552 18.20 -7.00 5.53
CA MET A 552 19.16 -7.27 6.60
C MET A 552 18.68 -8.43 7.49
N SER A 553 19.59 -9.03 8.22
CA SER A 553 19.33 -10.06 9.21
C SER A 553 19.85 -9.65 10.58
N ILE A 554 19.15 -10.04 11.64
CA ILE A 554 19.60 -9.92 13.03
C ILE A 554 19.44 -11.27 13.73
N ASN A 555 20.29 -11.52 14.72
CA ASN A 555 20.22 -12.68 15.57
C ASN A 555 19.68 -12.27 16.94
N VAL A 556 18.66 -12.95 17.43
CA VAL A 556 18.21 -12.80 18.82
C VAL A 556 18.96 -13.82 19.66
N SER A 557 19.53 -13.40 20.78
CA SER A 557 20.25 -14.27 21.70
C SER A 557 19.68 -14.24 23.11
N ASP A 558 19.35 -15.41 23.64
CA ASP A 558 18.96 -15.61 25.05
C ASP A 558 20.13 -15.59 26.04
N VAL A 559 21.35 -15.36 25.55
CA VAL A 559 22.52 -15.12 26.40
C VAL A 559 22.37 -13.80 27.18
N GLY A 560 21.64 -12.83 26.64
CA GLY A 560 21.34 -11.58 27.31
C GLY A 560 19.87 -11.16 27.18
N GLY A 561 19.47 -10.18 27.97
CA GLY A 561 18.12 -9.60 27.98
C GLY A 561 17.26 -9.99 29.19
N PRO A 562 16.16 -9.25 29.43
CA PRO A 562 15.76 -7.99 28.77
C PRO A 562 16.66 -6.80 29.17
N PHE A 563 17.04 -5.94 28.21
CA PHE A 563 17.77 -4.70 28.50
C PHE A 563 16.77 -3.59 28.90
N ILE A 564 16.85 -3.11 30.14
CA ILE A 564 15.79 -2.27 30.75
C ILE A 564 16.39 -1.03 31.41
N LEU A 565 15.84 0.15 31.09
CA LEU A 565 16.06 1.37 31.86
C LEU A 565 15.40 1.23 33.25
N GLN A 566 16.16 1.44 34.33
CA GLN A 566 15.68 1.31 35.70
C GLN A 566 15.38 2.65 36.36
N ALA A 567 16.19 3.68 36.11
CA ALA A 567 15.94 5.03 36.61
C ALA A 567 16.65 6.09 35.74
N PRO A 568 16.08 7.29 35.58
CA PRO A 568 14.69 7.63 35.89
C PRO A 568 13.73 6.96 34.88
N ASP A 569 12.67 6.34 35.39
CA ASP A 569 11.71 5.51 34.66
C ASP A 569 10.26 6.02 34.76
N GLY A 570 10.02 7.11 35.48
CA GLY A 570 8.71 7.75 35.59
C GLY A 570 8.45 8.41 36.95
N GLY A 571 7.75 9.54 36.95
CA GLY A 571 7.30 10.23 38.17
C GLY A 571 8.38 11.06 38.90
N GLN A 572 9.63 11.03 38.47
CA GLN A 572 10.69 11.87 39.02
C GLN A 572 10.63 13.31 38.46
N ASN A 573 11.01 14.30 39.28
CA ASN A 573 11.24 15.68 38.85
C ASN A 573 12.75 15.92 38.68
N LEU A 574 13.20 16.17 37.45
CA LEU A 574 14.59 16.48 37.16
C LEU A 574 14.76 17.98 36.95
N THR A 575 15.79 18.56 37.58
CA THR A 575 16.11 19.99 37.42
C THR A 575 17.12 20.17 36.29
N GLY A 576 16.83 21.06 35.34
CA GLY A 576 17.75 21.39 34.24
C GLY A 576 19.11 21.90 34.75
N ASN A 577 20.17 21.65 33.98
CA ASN A 577 21.57 21.95 34.30
C ASN A 577 22.09 21.29 35.60
N THR A 578 21.41 20.26 36.11
CA THR A 578 21.89 19.49 37.28
C THR A 578 22.33 18.09 36.87
N ASN A 579 23.18 17.48 37.69
CA ASN A 579 23.60 16.11 37.46
C ASN A 579 22.56 15.13 37.99
N THR A 580 22.22 14.13 37.19
CA THR A 580 21.31 13.03 37.55
C THR A 580 21.96 11.72 37.16
N THR A 581 21.81 10.70 38.01
CA THR A 581 22.24 9.34 37.70
C THR A 581 21.15 8.62 36.91
N VAL A 582 21.53 8.08 35.76
CA VAL A 582 20.73 7.12 34.98
C VAL A 582 21.24 5.72 35.29
N THR A 583 20.35 4.76 35.49
CA THR A 583 20.68 3.34 35.70
C THR A 583 19.87 2.45 34.78
N TRP A 584 20.46 1.35 34.35
CA TRP A 584 19.83 0.34 33.50
C TRP A 584 20.37 -1.05 33.83
N ASP A 585 19.60 -2.08 33.48
CA ASP A 585 20.07 -3.46 33.52
C ASP A 585 20.94 -3.75 32.29
N VAL A 586 22.23 -4.02 32.51
CA VAL A 586 23.16 -4.42 31.43
C VAL A 586 22.71 -5.73 30.79
N ALA A 587 22.01 -6.60 31.52
CA ALA A 587 21.38 -7.82 31.02
C ALA A 587 22.32 -8.71 30.19
N ASN A 588 23.58 -8.85 30.61
CA ASN A 588 24.64 -9.60 29.94
C ASN A 588 24.93 -9.18 28.48
N THR A 589 24.49 -7.99 28.05
CA THR A 589 24.64 -7.51 26.67
C THR A 589 26.09 -7.19 26.27
N THR A 590 27.00 -7.02 27.24
CA THR A 590 28.44 -6.86 26.99
C THR A 590 29.12 -8.16 26.57
N ALA A 591 28.49 -9.33 26.77
CA ALA A 591 29.05 -10.63 26.44
C ALA A 591 28.76 -11.03 24.98
N SER A 592 29.54 -11.99 24.47
CA SER A 592 29.27 -12.62 23.17
C SER A 592 27.94 -13.38 23.22
N PRO A 593 27.07 -13.30 22.18
CA PRO A 593 27.32 -12.72 20.86
C PRO A 593 26.92 -11.24 20.70
N ILE A 594 26.33 -10.60 21.72
CA ILE A 594 25.76 -9.24 21.64
C ILE A 594 26.86 -8.16 21.60
N LEU A 595 27.89 -8.30 22.45
CA LEU A 595 29.10 -7.46 22.45
C LEU A 595 28.85 -5.93 22.55
N CYS A 596 27.75 -5.51 23.16
CA CYS A 596 27.42 -4.10 23.37
C CYS A 596 28.27 -3.52 24.52
N SER A 597 29.42 -2.94 24.18
CA SER A 597 30.34 -2.35 25.17
C SER A 597 30.02 -0.91 25.57
N GLN A 598 29.25 -0.20 24.73
CA GLN A 598 28.93 1.22 24.92
C GLN A 598 27.46 1.50 24.59
N VAL A 599 26.92 2.51 25.27
CA VAL A 599 25.56 3.00 25.08
C VAL A 599 25.52 4.52 24.96
N ASP A 600 24.49 5.02 24.30
CA ASP A 600 24.11 6.42 24.22
C ASP A 600 22.88 6.67 25.10
N ILE A 601 22.78 7.88 25.65
CA ILE A 601 21.64 8.34 26.46
C ILE A 601 20.97 9.51 25.75
N TYR A 602 19.68 9.33 25.43
CA TYR A 602 18.84 10.31 24.74
C TYR A 602 17.72 10.83 25.64
N LEU A 603 17.28 12.06 25.36
CA LEU A 603 16.10 12.69 25.94
C LEU A 603 15.02 12.89 24.87
N SER A 604 13.82 12.43 25.17
CA SER A 604 12.57 12.83 24.53
C SER A 604 11.91 13.95 25.34
N THR A 605 11.19 14.84 24.65
CA THR A 605 10.37 15.89 25.30
C THR A 605 8.90 15.86 24.86
N ASP A 606 8.53 14.91 24.00
CA ASP A 606 7.20 14.73 23.39
C ASP A 606 6.49 13.46 23.89
N GLY A 607 6.87 12.98 25.07
CA GLY A 607 6.26 11.79 25.68
C GLY A 607 6.89 10.48 25.24
N GLY A 608 8.03 10.50 24.55
CA GLY A 608 8.76 9.33 24.09
C GLY A 608 8.51 8.95 22.63
N LEU A 609 7.80 9.80 21.87
CA LEU A 609 7.50 9.55 20.46
C LEU A 609 8.72 9.82 19.58
N THR A 610 9.54 10.80 19.93
CA THR A 610 10.83 11.08 19.31
C THR A 610 11.93 11.29 20.34
N TYR A 611 13.20 11.07 19.96
CA TYR A 611 14.37 11.22 20.82
C TYR A 611 15.46 12.09 20.16
N PRO A 612 15.19 13.39 19.87
CA PRO A 612 16.11 14.23 19.11
C PRO A 612 17.33 14.71 19.91
N THR A 613 17.30 14.63 21.25
CA THR A 613 18.36 15.17 22.10
C THR A 613 19.29 14.06 22.58
N LEU A 614 20.50 13.99 22.03
CA LEU A 614 21.58 13.18 22.58
C LEU A 614 22.18 13.88 23.80
N ILE A 615 22.05 13.28 24.98
CA ILE A 615 22.59 13.83 26.23
C ILE A 615 24.06 13.45 26.39
N LEU A 616 24.36 12.17 26.15
CA LEU A 616 25.69 11.61 26.30
C LEU A 616 25.88 10.45 25.33
N ALA A 617 26.98 10.47 24.59
CA ALA A 617 27.33 9.46 23.61
C ALA A 617 28.44 8.53 24.13
N GLY A 618 28.41 7.27 23.75
CA GLY A 618 29.52 6.32 23.93
C GLY A 618 29.95 6.10 25.38
N THR A 619 29.02 6.11 26.35
CA THR A 619 29.35 5.74 27.73
C THR A 619 29.49 4.23 27.86
N THR A 620 30.30 3.75 28.81
CA THR A 620 30.43 2.30 29.06
C THR A 620 29.09 1.67 29.42
N ASN A 621 28.82 0.48 28.88
CA ASN A 621 27.63 -0.31 29.22
C ASN A 621 27.84 -1.06 30.55
N ASP A 622 27.91 -0.33 31.66
CA ASP A 622 28.15 -0.87 33.02
C ASP A 622 26.94 -0.73 33.98
N GLY A 623 25.81 -0.23 33.47
CA GLY A 623 24.54 -0.15 34.18
C GLY A 623 24.30 1.18 34.89
N THR A 624 25.24 2.13 34.84
CA THR A 624 25.03 3.44 35.45
C THR A 624 25.84 4.54 34.77
N GLN A 625 25.25 5.74 34.67
CA GLN A 625 25.98 6.90 34.23
C GLN A 625 25.41 8.18 34.82
N VAL A 626 26.28 9.11 35.20
CA VAL A 626 25.88 10.46 35.58
C VAL A 626 25.79 11.32 34.30
N ILE A 627 24.62 11.90 34.07
CA ILE A 627 24.36 12.84 32.98
C ILE A 627 24.13 14.25 33.52
N ASN A 628 24.38 15.26 32.70
CA ASN A 628 23.88 16.61 32.94
C ASN A 628 22.52 16.77 32.25
N VAL A 629 21.48 17.03 33.02
CA VAL A 629 20.12 17.13 32.49
C VAL A 629 19.99 18.41 31.66
N PRO A 630 19.60 18.33 30.37
CA PRO A 630 19.37 19.52 29.55
C PRO A 630 18.35 20.47 30.19
N ASN A 631 18.59 21.78 30.10
CA ASN A 631 17.68 22.79 30.64
C ASN A 631 16.48 23.05 29.72
N ILE A 632 15.62 22.05 29.59
CA ILE A 632 14.41 22.08 28.76
C ILE A 632 13.21 21.80 29.67
N ALA A 633 12.24 22.71 29.68
CA ALA A 633 11.03 22.56 30.49
C ALA A 633 10.00 21.67 29.75
N THR A 634 9.69 20.51 30.32
CA THR A 634 8.61 19.63 29.85
C THR A 634 8.12 18.73 30.98
N SER A 635 6.85 18.32 30.94
CA SER A 635 6.29 17.28 31.79
C SER A 635 6.23 15.91 31.09
N LEU A 636 6.69 15.83 29.83
CA LEU A 636 6.61 14.65 28.97
C LEU A 636 8.00 14.06 28.69
N ALA A 637 8.98 14.33 29.55
CA ALA A 637 10.34 13.84 29.37
C ALA A 637 10.40 12.31 29.46
N ARG A 638 11.13 11.68 28.54
CA ARG A 638 11.54 10.27 28.66
C ARG A 638 13.03 10.11 28.35
N ILE A 639 13.69 9.21 29.06
CA ILE A 639 15.08 8.84 28.79
C ILE A 639 15.11 7.53 28.00
N LYS A 640 15.99 7.45 27.01
CA LYS A 640 16.30 6.21 26.28
C LYS A 640 17.79 5.92 26.40
N VAL A 641 18.12 4.71 26.83
CA VAL A 641 19.48 4.15 26.75
C VAL A 641 19.50 3.20 25.56
N LYS A 642 20.40 3.43 24.61
CA LYS A 642 20.47 2.69 23.34
C LYS A 642 21.91 2.22 23.09
N ALA A 643 22.10 1.04 22.52
CA ALA A 643 23.41 0.62 22.03
C ALA A 643 23.99 1.66 21.06
N ASN A 644 25.29 1.96 21.21
CA ASN A 644 26.02 2.90 20.35
C ASN A 644 26.25 2.34 18.95
#